data_AF-A0A8K1CLV0-F1
#
_entry.id   AF-A0A8K1CLV0-F1
#
_cell.length_a   1.000
_cell.length_b   1.000
_cell.length_c   1.000
_cell.angle_alpha   90.00
_cell.angle_beta   90.00
_cell.angle_gamma   90.00
#
_symmetry.space_group_name_H-M   'P 1'
#
loop_
_entity.id
_entity.type
_entity.pdbx_description
1 polymer ?
#
loop_
_entity_poly.entity_id
_entity_poly.type
_entity_poly.pdbx_seq_one_letter_code
_entity_poly.pdbx_strand_id
1 'polypeptide(L)'
;MPPSVETLRCLNPVLEERFPVQKCGNCVEEAVVNEEEICLCPKEGETSGQVSRGGVRVRAKASTLGWWLSQCTLRRMAPVLVMALLLTTVWVSVKRTFPLPKTQPGVRYHAIPWHRHRPRARSSKTLPLMPPFTFDPAQLSLDAQTERIMDIYCRGPLLHAVQMANVFPDSKHFVDMPLKQNTSVFDVLVDFQRRQLALTDFQPDNELVPHVQRLHAFLDDHFDPPGADMEPITPFDYQEHVTPPLVAGIQNAELREWALALHRLWRHLGRMPKKHVTSSFLHAKPLKDVHLHRKQNVLIVPGGRFRESYYWDSYWIVHGLLVSNMKQTARGIVNNLLEYVAEFGFVPNGGRVYYLTRSQPPMLSDMVKLVARVDEQNAQRVTYDVSYLRSVVPILEQEYSFWMQRGPGGHAVELERPSRDDPEKKETHVLNRYISNANHPRPESYREDVDVAAEIYGDTVLSDHGNARETEANKVRYYNDVIAAAESGWDFSSRWLRNSYDMGSMETSCVVPVDLNAILYRMERNLMTFHAYLKNQKRAKIYEDAAKARQRAMDAVLWSDDAQTWKDYHLDNHTHSTIVSVSDYSPLWAKAFDPDDEERLERVIHSLKHSGLLQKGGIQTTTTFTGQQWDAPNAWPPEQDMVIEGLLAVNSASSHTLARTLSKTWIETSLAAWRMTGLMFEKYNATEIGGLGVGGEYFPQFGFGWTNGVVLKMLTIHQNLLLE
;
A
#
# COMPACT_ATOMS: atom_id res chain seq x y z
N MET A 1 4.74 3.21 46.81
CA MET A 1 3.28 3.39 46.63
C MET A 1 2.97 3.17 45.15
N PRO A 2 1.75 2.77 44.75
CA PRO A 2 1.39 2.72 43.33
C PRO A 2 1.41 4.13 42.71
N PRO A 3 1.63 4.25 41.38
CA PRO A 3 1.63 5.55 40.70
C PRO A 3 0.24 6.22 40.74
N SER A 4 0.22 7.54 40.78
CA SER A 4 -0.98 8.38 40.78
C SER A 4 -1.56 8.59 39.38
N VAL A 5 -2.89 8.72 39.29
CA VAL A 5 -3.64 8.72 38.02
C VAL A 5 -3.74 10.14 37.43
N GLU A 6 -2.61 10.74 37.05
CA GLU A 6 -2.59 12.09 36.43
C GLU A 6 -1.90 12.19 35.05
N THR A 7 -0.99 11.28 34.68
CA THR A 7 -0.26 11.31 33.38
C THR A 7 -1.09 10.84 32.17
N LEU A 8 -2.41 11.03 32.18
CA LEU A 8 -3.31 10.71 31.06
C LEU A 8 -4.39 11.79 30.79
N ARG A 9 -4.33 12.95 31.47
CA ARG A 9 -5.38 13.99 31.39
C ARG A 9 -5.26 14.97 30.20
N CYS A 10 -4.29 14.78 29.30
CA CYS A 10 -4.00 15.73 28.19
C CYS A 10 -4.52 15.30 26.80
N LEU A 11 -5.67 14.61 26.71
CA LEU A 11 -6.46 14.48 25.48
C LEU A 11 -7.95 14.26 25.79
N ASN A 12 -8.82 15.13 25.24
CA ASN A 12 -10.30 15.06 25.22
C ASN A 12 -11.08 15.31 26.55
N PRO A 13 -11.76 16.47 26.73
CA PRO A 13 -12.39 16.89 28.00
C PRO A 13 -13.87 16.45 28.19
N VAL A 14 -14.29 15.31 27.65
CA VAL A 14 -15.73 14.95 27.51
C VAL A 14 -16.28 14.07 28.67
N LEU A 15 -15.58 13.99 29.81
CA LEU A 15 -15.92 13.04 30.90
C LEU A 15 -16.19 13.65 32.30
N GLU A 16 -16.21 14.97 32.48
CA GLU A 16 -16.46 15.60 33.80
C GLU A 16 -17.95 15.95 34.09
N GLU A 17 -18.88 15.04 33.79
CA GLU A 17 -20.27 15.08 34.32
C GLU A 17 -20.75 13.71 34.85
N ARG A 18 -20.05 13.16 35.85
CA ARG A 18 -20.61 12.21 36.86
C ARG A 18 -19.65 12.02 38.05
N PHE A 19 -20.23 12.06 39.26
CA PHE A 19 -19.61 11.81 40.59
C PHE A 19 -18.59 12.85 41.11
N PRO A 20 -18.90 13.59 42.19
CA PRO A 20 -17.93 14.43 42.91
C PRO A 20 -17.22 13.66 44.04
N VAL A 21 -15.92 13.92 44.23
CA VAL A 21 -15.12 13.40 45.37
C VAL A 21 -14.30 14.55 46.00
N GLN A 22 -14.07 14.48 47.31
CA GLN A 22 -13.55 15.59 48.12
C GLN A 22 -12.04 15.85 47.95
N LYS A 23 -11.63 17.12 48.14
CA LYS A 23 -10.21 17.54 48.15
C LYS A 23 -9.56 17.39 49.53
N CYS A 24 -8.35 16.83 49.54
CA CYS A 24 -7.22 17.06 50.47
C CYS A 24 -5.94 16.79 49.65
N GLY A 25 -4.78 17.42 49.87
CA GLY A 25 -4.46 18.51 50.79
C GLY A 25 -2.94 18.66 50.97
N ASN A 26 -2.31 19.54 50.20
CA ASN A 26 -0.89 19.97 50.24
C ASN A 26 0.21 18.89 50.02
N CYS A 27 1.00 19.05 48.97
CA CYS A 27 2.43 19.44 49.06
C CYS A 27 2.98 19.82 47.67
N VAL A 28 4.17 20.41 47.62
CA VAL A 28 4.82 20.96 46.41
C VAL A 28 6.28 20.50 46.37
N GLU A 29 6.74 20.02 45.21
CA GLU A 29 8.11 20.23 44.68
C GLU A 29 8.19 19.75 43.22
N GLU A 30 9.08 20.35 42.43
CA GLU A 30 9.21 20.12 40.98
C GLU A 30 10.33 19.12 40.66
N ALA A 31 10.10 18.20 39.71
CA ALA A 31 11.14 17.38 39.11
C ALA A 31 10.78 17.01 37.66
N VAL A 32 11.74 17.18 36.74
CA VAL A 32 11.60 16.84 35.32
C VAL A 32 12.38 15.56 35.03
N VAL A 33 11.70 14.52 34.52
CA VAL A 33 12.31 13.27 34.02
C VAL A 33 11.53 12.81 32.78
N ASN A 34 12.23 12.20 31.83
CA ASN A 34 11.68 11.72 30.56
C ASN A 34 10.82 10.46 30.73
N GLU A 35 10.01 10.14 29.71
CA GLU A 35 9.22 8.91 29.65
C GLU A 35 10.06 7.73 29.13
N GLU A 36 10.07 6.62 29.86
CA GLU A 36 10.66 5.33 29.46
C GLU A 36 9.60 4.21 29.50
N GLU A 37 9.96 3.07 28.90
CA GLU A 37 9.11 1.96 28.46
C GLU A 37 8.20 1.33 29.53
N ILE A 38 7.00 0.89 29.12
CA ILE A 38 6.10 0.07 29.96
C ILE A 38 6.07 -1.37 29.45
N CYS A 39 6.79 -2.27 30.14
CA CYS A 39 6.68 -3.71 29.95
C CYS A 39 5.33 -4.24 30.45
N LEU A 40 4.64 -5.03 29.63
CA LEU A 40 3.44 -5.77 30.03
C LEU A 40 3.82 -7.14 30.62
N CYS A 41 3.21 -7.48 31.76
CA CYS A 41 3.17 -8.85 32.30
C CYS A 41 1.78 -9.13 32.89
N PRO A 42 1.24 -10.35 32.72
CA PRO A 42 -0.13 -10.66 33.08
C PRO A 42 -0.33 -10.80 34.60
N LYS A 43 -1.55 -10.51 35.07
CA LYS A 43 -2.01 -10.87 36.42
C LYS A 43 -2.82 -12.15 36.37
N GLU A 44 -2.39 -13.16 37.13
CA GLU A 44 -3.27 -14.25 37.54
C GLU A 44 -4.21 -13.80 38.67
N GLY A 45 -5.35 -14.48 38.81
CA GLY A 45 -6.43 -14.09 39.72
C GLY A 45 -6.28 -14.59 41.16
N GLU A 46 -6.96 -13.93 42.09
CA GLU A 46 -7.01 -14.31 43.51
C GLU A 46 -7.88 -15.55 43.75
N THR A 47 -7.44 -16.47 44.62
CA THR A 47 -8.35 -17.28 45.45
C THR A 47 -7.74 -17.55 46.83
N SER A 48 -8.59 -17.62 47.85
CA SER A 48 -8.22 -17.78 49.26
C SER A 48 -8.13 -19.24 49.73
N GLY A 49 -7.16 -19.58 50.58
CA GLY A 49 -7.07 -20.91 51.22
C GLY A 49 -6.25 -20.91 52.52
N GLN A 50 -6.63 -21.73 53.50
CA GLN A 50 -6.03 -21.73 54.84
C GLN A 50 -4.92 -22.79 55.03
N VAL A 51 -3.86 -22.35 55.73
CA VAL A 51 -3.07 -23.06 56.76
C VAL A 51 -3.16 -24.61 56.84
N SER A 52 -2.03 -25.28 56.64
CA SER A 52 -1.61 -26.41 57.49
C SER A 52 -0.08 -26.59 57.50
N ARG A 53 0.45 -27.40 58.42
CA ARG A 53 1.90 -27.61 58.65
C ARG A 53 2.36 -28.97 58.11
N GLY A 54 3.53 -29.02 57.47
CA GLY A 54 4.25 -30.28 57.21
C GLY A 54 5.58 -30.01 56.52
N GLY A 55 6.71 -30.34 57.16
CA GLY A 55 8.05 -30.05 56.63
C GLY A 55 8.97 -31.26 56.65
N VAL A 56 9.69 -31.47 55.54
CA VAL A 56 10.81 -32.43 55.42
C VAL A 56 11.96 -31.73 54.70
N ARG A 57 13.20 -31.99 55.12
CA ARG A 57 14.43 -31.38 54.56
C ARG A 57 15.06 -32.27 53.49
N VAL A 58 15.54 -31.68 52.39
CA VAL A 58 16.71 -32.15 51.62
C VAL A 58 17.57 -30.95 51.18
N ARG A 59 18.91 -31.10 51.14
CA ARG A 59 19.88 -30.12 50.58
C ARG A 59 20.14 -30.49 49.11
N ALA A 60 20.07 -29.61 48.12
CA ALA A 60 20.88 -28.40 47.85
C ALA A 60 22.33 -28.68 47.35
N LYS A 61 22.52 -28.54 46.02
CA LYS A 61 23.70 -28.08 45.23
C LYS A 61 23.44 -28.38 43.73
N ALA A 62 23.65 -27.55 42.71
CA ALA A 62 24.37 -26.28 42.47
C ALA A 62 25.86 -26.38 42.04
N SER A 63 26.08 -26.40 40.71
CA SER A 63 27.27 -25.96 39.93
C SER A 63 27.01 -26.24 38.43
N THR A 64 27.04 -25.37 37.40
CA THR A 64 27.82 -24.16 36.97
C THR A 64 29.00 -24.46 36.01
N LEU A 65 29.10 -23.69 34.91
CA LEU A 65 30.13 -23.66 33.84
C LEU A 65 30.18 -24.90 32.91
N GLY A 66 30.62 -24.79 31.64
CA GLY A 66 30.97 -23.58 30.86
C GLY A 66 31.63 -23.86 29.49
N TRP A 67 31.51 -22.90 28.56
CA TRP A 67 32.27 -22.61 27.31
C TRP A 67 33.39 -23.56 26.85
N TRP A 68 33.45 -23.91 25.54
CA TRP A 68 34.45 -23.37 24.57
C TRP A 68 34.19 -23.78 23.09
N LEU A 69 35.06 -23.32 22.18
CA LEU A 69 34.89 -23.23 20.71
C LEU A 69 35.70 -24.22 19.84
N SER A 70 35.34 -24.27 18.55
CA SER A 70 36.19 -24.48 17.34
C SER A 70 36.44 -25.86 16.69
N GLN A 71 35.89 -25.97 15.46
CA GLN A 71 36.53 -26.35 14.17
C GLN A 71 36.93 -27.80 13.79
N CYS A 72 36.31 -28.24 12.68
CA CYS A 72 36.88 -28.82 11.45
C CYS A 72 37.85 -30.03 11.45
N THR A 73 37.46 -31.10 10.73
CA THR A 73 38.31 -31.72 9.67
C THR A 73 37.50 -32.61 8.69
N LEU A 74 38.13 -33.12 7.64
CA LEU A 74 37.50 -33.65 6.41
C LEU A 74 37.44 -35.19 6.25
N ARG A 75 36.57 -35.61 5.29
CA ARG A 75 36.68 -36.76 4.34
C ARG A 75 36.20 -38.18 4.73
N ARG A 76 35.11 -38.57 4.04
CA ARG A 76 34.90 -39.76 3.17
C ARG A 76 35.44 -41.14 3.64
N MET A 77 34.55 -42.15 3.69
CA MET A 77 34.46 -43.20 2.64
C MET A 77 33.27 -44.17 2.83
N ALA A 78 32.77 -44.70 1.71
CA ALA A 78 32.01 -45.96 1.54
C ALA A 78 32.74 -46.77 0.43
N PRO A 79 32.54 -48.10 0.21
CA PRO A 79 31.29 -48.66 -0.36
C PRO A 79 31.03 -50.16 -0.07
N VAL A 80 30.05 -50.79 -0.76
CA VAL A 80 30.00 -52.18 -1.32
C VAL A 80 28.60 -52.39 -1.98
N LEU A 81 28.48 -52.35 -3.32
CA LEU A 81 28.44 -53.47 -4.31
C LEU A 81 27.16 -54.36 -4.31
N VAL A 82 26.63 -54.94 -5.42
CA VAL A 82 26.60 -54.62 -6.88
C VAL A 82 25.80 -55.72 -7.65
N MET A 83 25.28 -55.43 -8.86
CA MET A 83 25.13 -56.29 -10.09
C MET A 83 24.18 -55.54 -11.06
N ALA A 84 24.52 -55.07 -12.28
CA ALA A 84 25.17 -55.66 -13.48
C ALA A 84 24.21 -56.57 -14.30
N LEU A 85 24.17 -56.58 -15.65
CA LEU A 85 25.29 -56.51 -16.63
C LEU A 85 25.29 -55.31 -17.66
N LEU A 86 25.17 -55.56 -18.98
CA LEU A 86 25.99 -54.99 -20.08
C LEU A 86 25.33 -55.20 -21.50
N LEU A 87 25.82 -54.85 -22.72
CA LEU A 87 27.11 -54.35 -23.29
C LEU A 87 26.90 -53.33 -24.47
N THR A 88 27.80 -52.34 -24.53
CA THR A 88 28.65 -51.77 -25.64
C THR A 88 28.48 -52.23 -27.11
N THR A 89 28.76 -51.43 -28.16
CA THR A 89 30.10 -50.97 -28.68
C THR A 89 30.05 -49.58 -29.36
N VAL A 90 31.00 -48.61 -29.23
CA VAL A 90 32.44 -48.44 -29.60
C VAL A 90 32.73 -47.83 -31.02
N TRP A 91 32.92 -46.49 -31.03
CA TRP A 91 33.86 -45.60 -31.78
C TRP A 91 34.27 -45.80 -33.28
N VAL A 92 34.31 -44.67 -34.02
CA VAL A 92 35.52 -44.05 -34.68
C VAL A 92 35.18 -42.64 -35.23
N SER A 93 36.17 -41.77 -35.50
CA SER A 93 35.99 -40.34 -35.85
C SER A 93 36.89 -39.85 -37.02
N VAL A 94 36.37 -38.99 -37.92
CA VAL A 94 37.14 -38.27 -38.97
C VAL A 94 36.56 -36.85 -39.23
N LYS A 95 37.43 -35.85 -39.48
CA LYS A 95 37.09 -34.49 -39.98
C LYS A 95 37.35 -34.36 -41.49
N ARG A 96 36.58 -33.53 -42.22
CA ARG A 96 37.08 -32.71 -43.37
C ARG A 96 36.10 -31.61 -43.83
N THR A 97 36.49 -30.82 -44.82
CA THR A 97 36.03 -29.43 -45.08
C THR A 97 35.56 -29.15 -46.52
N PHE A 98 34.67 -28.15 -46.66
CA PHE A 98 34.37 -27.21 -47.79
C PHE A 98 34.90 -27.47 -49.22
N PRO A 99 34.07 -27.10 -50.24
CA PRO A 99 34.36 -25.84 -50.95
C PRO A 99 33.13 -24.96 -51.33
N LEU A 100 33.42 -23.74 -51.82
CA LEU A 100 32.49 -22.77 -52.43
C LEU A 100 32.43 -22.91 -53.97
N PRO A 101 31.50 -22.22 -54.65
CA PRO A 101 31.95 -21.18 -55.60
C PRO A 101 31.18 -19.83 -55.51
N LYS A 102 31.60 -18.84 -56.32
CA LYS A 102 31.13 -17.44 -56.33
C LYS A 102 30.53 -17.05 -57.70
N THR A 103 29.62 -16.07 -57.73
CA THR A 103 29.60 -14.98 -58.75
C THR A 103 28.70 -13.79 -58.35
N GLN A 104 29.03 -12.61 -58.88
CA GLN A 104 28.21 -11.39 -59.03
C GLN A 104 28.39 -10.92 -60.52
N PRO A 105 28.00 -9.71 -61.00
CA PRO A 105 27.13 -8.64 -60.46
C PRO A 105 26.08 -8.10 -61.49
N GLY A 106 25.33 -7.04 -61.13
CA GLY A 106 25.13 -5.94 -62.11
C GLY A 106 23.82 -5.13 -62.13
N VAL A 107 24.02 -3.79 -62.20
CA VAL A 107 23.22 -2.78 -62.95
C VAL A 107 21.92 -2.21 -62.32
N ARG A 108 21.78 -0.88 -62.45
CA ARG A 108 20.63 -0.03 -62.05
C ARG A 108 19.65 0.15 -63.22
N TYR A 109 18.41 0.57 -62.98
CA TYR A 109 17.76 1.66 -63.74
C TYR A 109 16.51 2.21 -63.02
N HIS A 110 16.21 3.51 -63.23
CA HIS A 110 14.92 4.12 -62.88
C HIS A 110 13.98 4.06 -64.09
N ALA A 111 12.71 3.72 -63.87
CA ALA A 111 11.63 3.96 -64.84
C ALA A 111 10.26 4.14 -64.15
N ILE A 112 9.56 5.19 -64.57
CA ILE A 112 8.16 5.59 -64.31
C ILE A 112 7.67 6.09 -65.71
N PRO A 113 6.37 6.23 -66.09
CA PRO A 113 5.06 5.82 -65.52
C PRO A 113 4.18 4.92 -66.45
N TRP A 114 2.96 4.56 -65.99
CA TRP A 114 1.63 4.74 -66.67
C TRP A 114 0.58 3.60 -66.45
N HIS A 115 -0.45 3.93 -65.64
CA HIS A 115 -1.88 3.56 -65.73
C HIS A 115 -2.39 2.20 -66.31
N ARG A 116 -3.16 1.47 -65.48
CA ARG A 116 -4.65 1.42 -65.57
C ARG A 116 -5.30 0.82 -64.29
N HIS A 117 -6.63 0.88 -64.19
CA HIS A 117 -7.40 0.73 -62.94
C HIS A 117 -8.10 -0.65 -62.74
N ARG A 118 -8.49 -0.87 -61.46
CA ARG A 118 -9.53 -1.78 -60.90
C ARG A 118 -9.05 -3.16 -60.42
N PRO A 119 -9.70 -3.75 -59.40
CA PRO A 119 -10.21 -3.10 -58.17
C PRO A 119 -9.68 -3.82 -56.90
N ARG A 120 -9.41 -3.10 -55.80
CA ARG A 120 -9.01 -3.72 -54.52
C ARG A 120 -10.22 -3.93 -53.60
N ALA A 121 -10.31 -5.12 -53.03
CA ALA A 121 -11.26 -5.44 -51.96
C ALA A 121 -10.98 -4.60 -50.69
N ARG A 122 -11.99 -4.44 -49.83
CA ARG A 122 -11.84 -3.82 -48.51
C ARG A 122 -11.07 -4.76 -47.59
N SER A 123 -9.79 -4.50 -47.34
CA SER A 123 -9.17 -4.97 -46.09
C SER A 123 -9.70 -4.15 -44.92
N SER A 124 -9.83 -4.80 -43.75
CA SER A 124 -10.09 -4.11 -42.49
C SER A 124 -8.90 -3.19 -42.17
N LYS A 125 -9.12 -1.88 -42.21
CA LYS A 125 -8.19 -0.94 -41.55
C LYS A 125 -8.42 -1.05 -40.06
N THR A 126 -7.47 -1.63 -39.35
CA THR A 126 -7.28 -1.35 -37.93
C THR A 126 -7.23 0.17 -37.75
N LEU A 127 -7.91 0.68 -36.73
CA LEU A 127 -7.73 2.09 -36.38
C LEU A 127 -6.28 2.28 -35.92
N PRO A 128 -5.62 3.40 -36.25
CA PRO A 128 -4.35 3.73 -35.63
C PRO A 128 -4.59 3.89 -34.13
N LEU A 129 -3.85 3.10 -33.33
CA LEU A 129 -3.56 3.46 -31.95
C LEU A 129 -3.00 4.88 -31.93
N MET A 130 -3.28 5.63 -30.86
CA MET A 130 -2.61 6.93 -30.68
C MET A 130 -1.09 6.67 -30.62
N PRO A 131 -0.25 7.59 -31.13
CA PRO A 131 1.17 7.52 -30.80
C PRO A 131 1.29 7.49 -29.27
N PRO A 132 2.17 6.66 -28.69
CA PRO A 132 2.33 6.63 -27.24
C PRO A 132 2.70 8.03 -26.78
N PHE A 133 2.03 8.50 -25.73
CA PHE A 133 2.62 9.52 -24.88
C PHE A 133 3.85 8.87 -24.24
N THR A 134 5.02 9.12 -24.82
CA THR A 134 6.31 8.75 -24.23
C THR A 134 6.58 9.71 -23.08
N PHE A 135 5.87 9.49 -21.97
CA PHE A 135 6.34 9.91 -20.66
C PHE A 135 7.65 9.16 -20.41
N ASP A 136 8.72 9.88 -20.15
CA ASP A 136 10.00 9.32 -19.74
C ASP A 136 10.05 9.38 -18.21
N PRO A 137 9.99 8.24 -17.49
CA PRO A 137 10.08 8.24 -16.03
C PRO A 137 11.37 8.87 -15.50
N ALA A 138 12.43 8.94 -16.31
CA ALA A 138 13.72 9.52 -15.91
C ALA A 138 13.70 11.05 -15.74
N GLN A 139 12.69 11.76 -16.27
CA GLN A 139 12.52 13.21 -16.05
C GLN A 139 11.05 13.60 -15.85
N LEU A 140 10.50 13.19 -14.71
CA LEU A 140 9.41 13.91 -14.08
C LEU A 140 9.87 15.36 -13.84
N SER A 141 9.26 16.34 -14.51
CA SER A 141 9.78 17.72 -14.58
C SER A 141 9.48 18.52 -13.32
N LEU A 142 10.18 18.16 -12.24
CA LEU A 142 10.12 18.84 -10.95
C LEU A 142 10.67 20.25 -11.05
N ASP A 143 10.10 21.15 -10.25
CA ASP A 143 10.64 22.49 -10.10
C ASP A 143 11.93 22.48 -9.26
N ALA A 144 12.75 23.51 -9.44
CA ALA A 144 14.06 23.58 -8.78
C ALA A 144 14.00 23.75 -7.25
N GLN A 145 12.86 24.10 -6.65
CA GLN A 145 12.70 24.08 -5.19
C GLN A 145 12.41 22.66 -4.70
N THR A 146 11.54 21.91 -5.39
CA THR A 146 11.27 20.50 -5.08
C THR A 146 12.54 19.64 -5.20
N GLU A 147 13.33 19.80 -6.26
CA GLU A 147 14.63 19.11 -6.41
C GLU A 147 15.60 19.39 -5.25
N ARG A 148 15.71 20.66 -4.81
CA ARG A 148 16.55 21.03 -3.67
C ARG A 148 16.05 20.42 -2.35
N ILE A 149 14.75 20.35 -2.15
CA ILE A 149 14.15 19.70 -0.97
C ILE A 149 14.51 18.20 -0.96
N MET A 150 14.56 17.55 -2.12
CA MET A 150 14.99 16.14 -2.23
C MET A 150 16.47 15.92 -1.85
N ASP A 151 17.35 16.91 -1.99
CA ASP A 151 18.76 16.84 -1.56
C ASP A 151 18.96 16.80 -0.03
N ILE A 152 17.87 16.99 0.74
CA ILE A 152 17.83 16.74 2.19
C ILE A 152 17.09 15.43 2.50
N TYR A 153 15.87 15.28 1.96
CA TYR A 153 14.92 14.26 2.42
C TYR A 153 14.85 12.98 1.57
N CYS A 154 15.51 12.92 0.41
CA CYS A 154 15.43 11.78 -0.51
C CYS A 154 16.78 11.18 -0.91
N ARG A 155 17.85 11.98 -0.93
CA ARG A 155 19.17 11.58 -1.42
C ARG A 155 20.28 12.39 -0.76
N GLY A 156 21.53 11.94 -0.93
CA GLY A 156 22.73 12.67 -0.49
C GLY A 156 23.26 12.29 0.90
N PRO A 157 24.42 12.85 1.29
CA PRO A 157 25.17 12.42 2.47
C PRO A 157 24.53 12.81 3.80
N LEU A 158 23.63 13.80 3.82
CA LEU A 158 22.88 14.19 5.02
C LEU A 158 21.88 13.10 5.44
N LEU A 159 21.02 12.68 4.51
CA LEU A 159 20.08 11.56 4.75
C LEU A 159 20.84 10.31 5.20
N HIS A 160 21.89 9.92 4.47
CA HIS A 160 22.69 8.75 4.82
C HIS A 160 23.31 8.85 6.22
N ALA A 161 23.89 10.01 6.59
CA ALA A 161 24.50 10.20 7.90
C ALA A 161 23.50 10.15 9.06
N VAL A 162 22.33 10.76 8.92
CA VAL A 162 21.31 10.77 10.00
C VAL A 162 20.68 9.39 10.21
N GLN A 163 20.36 8.68 9.11
CA GLN A 163 19.70 7.38 9.18
C GLN A 163 20.66 6.28 9.66
N MET A 164 21.86 6.17 9.07
CA MET A 164 22.80 5.09 9.42
C MET A 164 23.51 5.31 10.77
N ALA A 165 23.59 6.54 11.28
CA ALA A 165 24.06 6.79 12.64
C ALA A 165 22.99 6.52 13.73
N ASN A 166 21.78 6.09 13.34
CA ASN A 166 20.65 5.81 14.23
C ASN A 166 20.33 6.99 15.18
N VAL A 167 20.23 8.19 14.62
CA VAL A 167 19.89 9.42 15.37
C VAL A 167 18.44 9.38 15.89
N PHE A 168 17.56 8.64 15.22
CA PHE A 168 16.18 8.41 15.65
C PHE A 168 15.76 6.94 15.48
N PRO A 169 14.91 6.39 16.39
CA PRO A 169 14.42 5.01 16.27
C PRO A 169 13.55 4.74 15.04
N ASP A 170 12.70 5.69 14.61
CA ASP A 170 11.89 5.58 13.39
C ASP A 170 12.58 6.36 12.25
N SER A 171 12.99 5.69 11.17
CA SER A 171 13.58 6.33 9.98
C SER A 171 12.67 7.41 9.37
N LYS A 172 11.33 7.33 9.54
CA LYS A 172 10.40 8.38 9.09
C LYS A 172 10.54 9.68 9.89
N HIS A 173 11.16 9.65 11.08
CA HIS A 173 11.31 10.83 11.94
C HIS A 173 12.07 11.94 11.21
N PHE A 174 13.31 11.69 10.76
CA PHE A 174 14.13 12.72 10.12
C PHE A 174 13.48 13.26 8.83
N VAL A 175 12.93 12.38 7.98
CA VAL A 175 12.33 12.81 6.71
C VAL A 175 11.01 13.57 6.88
N ASP A 176 10.40 13.57 8.07
CA ASP A 176 9.24 14.41 8.43
C ASP A 176 9.60 15.66 9.24
N MET A 177 10.87 15.89 9.60
CA MET A 177 11.32 17.13 10.24
C MET A 177 11.30 18.29 9.24
N PRO A 178 10.49 19.35 9.45
CA PRO A 178 10.61 20.58 8.66
C PRO A 178 11.88 21.38 8.98
N LEU A 179 12.31 22.20 8.02
CA LEU A 179 13.28 23.27 8.28
C LEU A 179 12.63 24.38 9.10
N LYS A 180 13.40 24.97 10.02
CA LYS A 180 13.01 26.18 10.75
C LYS A 180 12.76 27.33 9.80
N GLN A 181 11.86 28.24 10.19
CA GLN A 181 11.44 29.38 9.38
C GLN A 181 12.59 30.29 8.87
N ASN A 182 13.72 30.34 9.57
CA ASN A 182 14.88 31.17 9.22
C ASN A 182 16.00 30.40 8.48
N THR A 183 15.78 29.13 8.13
CA THR A 183 16.77 28.23 7.53
C THR A 183 16.37 27.84 6.11
N SER A 184 17.27 28.02 5.13
CA SER A 184 17.07 27.50 3.78
C SER A 184 17.83 26.18 3.56
N VAL A 185 17.42 25.41 2.55
CA VAL A 185 18.12 24.18 2.12
C VAL A 185 19.62 24.40 1.90
N PHE A 186 20.00 25.57 1.38
CA PHE A 186 21.40 25.90 1.14
C PHE A 186 22.19 26.03 2.45
N ASP A 187 21.61 26.67 3.46
CA ASP A 187 22.24 26.86 4.77
C ASP A 187 22.46 25.51 5.48
N VAL A 188 21.47 24.61 5.41
CA VAL A 188 21.55 23.24 5.94
C VAL A 188 22.72 22.48 5.31
N LEU A 189 22.78 22.42 3.98
CA LEU A 189 23.78 21.61 3.26
C LEU A 189 25.20 22.20 3.39
N VAL A 190 25.34 23.52 3.36
CA VAL A 190 26.63 24.20 3.60
C VAL A 190 27.11 24.00 5.03
N ASP A 191 26.23 24.11 6.03
CA ASP A 191 26.62 23.94 7.43
C ASP A 191 26.90 22.46 7.79
N PHE A 192 26.16 21.51 7.20
CA PHE A 192 26.47 20.08 7.30
C PHE A 192 27.88 19.76 6.79
N GLN A 193 28.25 20.32 5.63
CA GLN A 193 29.60 20.19 5.06
C GLN A 193 30.64 20.90 5.94
N ARG A 194 30.34 22.10 6.45
CA ARG A 194 31.22 22.90 7.33
C ARG A 194 31.52 22.18 8.65
N ARG A 195 30.53 21.49 9.23
CA ARG A 195 30.66 20.70 10.48
C ARG A 195 31.28 19.31 10.25
N GLN A 196 31.52 18.91 8.99
CA GLN A 196 32.11 17.62 8.60
C GLN A 196 31.32 16.42 9.17
N LEU A 197 30.00 16.42 8.99
CA LEU A 197 29.10 15.43 9.61
C LEU A 197 28.78 14.21 8.72
N ALA A 198 29.22 14.22 7.45
CA ALA A 198 29.05 13.09 6.54
C ALA A 198 29.78 11.83 7.06
N LEU A 199 29.15 10.67 6.87
CA LEU A 199 29.82 9.38 7.08
C LEU A 199 30.77 9.11 5.90
N THR A 200 32.05 9.42 6.08
CA THR A 200 33.14 9.07 5.16
C THR A 200 34.22 8.33 5.94
N ASP A 201 34.51 7.07 5.56
CA ASP A 201 35.55 6.21 6.13
C ASP A 201 35.59 6.17 7.67
N PHE A 202 34.60 5.47 8.25
CA PHE A 202 34.39 5.28 9.68
C PHE A 202 35.67 4.82 10.44
N GLN A 203 36.07 5.56 11.48
CA GLN A 203 37.10 5.11 12.43
C GLN A 203 36.48 4.41 13.64
N PRO A 204 37.11 3.35 14.19
CA PRO A 204 36.42 2.44 15.11
C PRO A 204 36.09 3.03 16.50
N ASP A 205 34.89 2.71 16.95
CA ASP A 205 34.42 2.51 18.33
C ASP A 205 34.48 3.66 19.35
N ASN A 206 35.39 4.64 19.23
CA ASN A 206 35.57 5.71 20.22
C ASN A 206 34.89 7.05 19.87
N GLU A 207 34.44 7.27 18.62
CA GLU A 207 33.87 8.56 18.19
C GLU A 207 32.39 8.55 17.81
N LEU A 208 31.71 7.38 17.80
CA LEU A 208 30.31 7.30 17.35
C LEU A 208 29.34 8.12 18.22
N VAL A 209 29.43 8.04 19.55
CA VAL A 209 28.57 8.83 20.45
C VAL A 209 28.83 10.35 20.28
N PRO A 210 30.09 10.83 20.24
CA PRO A 210 30.39 12.21 19.82
C PRO A 210 29.95 12.62 18.40
N HIS A 211 29.77 11.68 17.46
CA HIS A 211 29.24 11.96 16.13
C HIS A 211 27.71 12.10 16.14
N VAL A 212 26.99 11.17 16.79
CA VAL A 212 25.53 11.24 16.99
C VAL A 212 25.13 12.51 17.75
N GLN A 213 25.87 12.89 18.80
CA GLN A 213 25.64 14.16 19.52
C GLN A 213 25.85 15.40 18.64
N ARG A 214 26.83 15.37 17.72
CA ARG A 214 27.03 16.46 16.74
C ARG A 214 25.94 16.49 15.67
N LEU A 215 25.40 15.35 15.27
CA LEU A 215 24.23 15.26 14.38
C LEU A 215 22.98 15.82 15.06
N HIS A 216 22.67 15.43 16.31
CA HIS A 216 21.58 16.03 17.08
C HIS A 216 21.72 17.55 17.16
N ALA A 217 22.87 18.07 17.61
CA ALA A 217 23.08 19.51 17.71
C ALA A 217 22.97 20.26 16.36
N PHE A 218 23.29 19.61 15.23
CA PHE A 218 23.06 20.17 13.90
C PHE A 218 21.58 20.15 13.50
N LEU A 219 20.85 19.08 13.82
CA LEU A 219 19.40 19.00 13.57
C LEU A 219 18.64 19.99 14.45
N ASP A 220 18.97 20.06 15.74
CA ASP A 220 18.44 21.01 16.72
C ASP A 220 18.73 22.46 16.36
N ASP A 221 19.76 22.76 15.56
CA ASP A 221 20.01 24.10 15.02
C ASP A 221 19.07 24.44 13.85
N HIS A 222 18.86 23.50 12.92
CA HIS A 222 18.25 23.78 11.59
C HIS A 222 16.80 23.35 11.38
N PHE A 223 16.32 22.38 12.15
CA PHE A 223 15.02 21.71 11.95
C PHE A 223 14.08 21.93 13.15
N ASP A 224 12.77 21.93 12.88
CA ASP A 224 11.74 21.82 13.92
C ASP A 224 11.26 20.35 14.01
N PRO A 225 10.63 19.92 15.12
CA PRO A 225 10.16 18.53 15.28
C PRO A 225 9.15 18.09 14.20
N PRO A 226 9.05 16.79 13.89
CA PRO A 226 8.15 16.28 12.86
C PRO A 226 6.70 16.75 13.03
N GLY A 227 6.03 17.05 11.93
CA GLY A 227 4.65 17.57 11.95
C GLY A 227 4.52 19.04 12.35
N ALA A 228 5.61 19.75 12.67
CA ALA A 228 5.58 21.21 12.84
C ALA A 228 5.26 21.96 11.52
N ASP A 229 5.27 21.28 10.37
CA ASP A 229 4.74 21.76 9.09
C ASP A 229 3.20 21.71 8.97
N MET A 230 2.53 21.00 9.88
CA MET A 230 1.07 20.86 9.91
C MET A 230 0.42 21.75 10.97
N GLU A 231 -0.81 22.16 10.73
CA GLU A 231 -1.72 22.72 11.73
C GLU A 231 -3.03 21.91 11.82
N PRO A 232 -3.59 21.70 13.03
CA PRO A 232 -4.86 21.01 13.20
C PRO A 232 -6.02 21.91 12.75
N ILE A 233 -6.97 21.35 12.00
CA ILE A 233 -8.14 22.08 11.50
C ILE A 233 -9.42 21.26 11.70
N THR A 234 -10.46 21.90 12.25
CA THR A 234 -11.82 21.34 12.19
C THR A 234 -12.33 21.52 10.76
N PRO A 235 -12.73 20.44 10.05
CA PRO A 235 -13.15 20.57 8.66
C PRO A 235 -14.37 21.49 8.50
N PHE A 236 -14.39 22.27 7.41
CA PHE A 236 -15.19 23.49 7.29
C PHE A 236 -16.70 23.26 7.03
N ASP A 237 -17.12 22.01 6.89
CA ASP A 237 -18.53 21.58 6.85
C ASP A 237 -18.90 20.57 7.96
N TYR A 238 -18.02 20.39 8.95
CA TYR A 238 -18.30 19.66 10.19
C TYR A 238 -19.32 20.41 11.08
N GLN A 239 -20.23 19.70 11.75
CA GLN A 239 -21.31 20.29 12.56
C GLN A 239 -21.54 19.49 13.85
N GLU A 240 -20.78 19.82 14.91
CA GLU A 240 -20.77 19.15 16.23
C GLU A 240 -22.15 18.83 16.84
N HIS A 241 -23.16 19.66 16.58
CA HIS A 241 -24.50 19.55 17.16
C HIS A 241 -25.57 19.03 16.18
N VAL A 242 -25.18 18.57 14.98
CA VAL A 242 -26.11 18.08 13.95
C VAL A 242 -25.78 16.64 13.59
N THR A 243 -26.63 15.70 13.98
CA THR A 243 -26.50 14.29 13.57
C THR A 243 -26.60 14.17 12.04
N PRO A 244 -25.60 13.59 11.35
CA PRO A 244 -25.66 13.41 9.90
C PRO A 244 -26.88 12.56 9.48
N PRO A 245 -27.60 12.88 8.39
CA PRO A 245 -28.85 12.21 8.06
C PRO A 245 -28.76 10.68 7.90
N LEU A 246 -27.65 10.16 7.39
CA LEU A 246 -27.42 8.72 7.27
C LEU A 246 -27.15 8.06 8.64
N VAL A 247 -26.47 8.77 9.55
CA VAL A 247 -26.25 8.32 10.94
C VAL A 247 -27.56 8.38 11.73
N ALA A 248 -28.40 9.38 11.51
CA ALA A 248 -29.75 9.45 12.10
C ALA A 248 -30.62 8.24 11.71
N GLY A 249 -30.42 7.70 10.51
CA GLY A 249 -31.12 6.52 9.97
C GLY A 249 -30.67 5.17 10.53
N ILE A 250 -29.70 5.12 11.46
CA ILE A 250 -29.27 3.88 12.12
C ILE A 250 -30.33 3.48 13.16
N GLN A 251 -30.93 2.29 12.99
CA GLN A 251 -32.03 1.80 13.83
C GLN A 251 -31.55 1.41 15.23
N ASN A 252 -30.49 0.60 15.32
CA ASN A 252 -29.90 0.19 16.60
C ASN A 252 -29.27 1.41 17.31
N ALA A 253 -29.72 1.67 18.53
CA ALA A 253 -29.30 2.86 19.28
C ALA A 253 -27.82 2.87 19.66
N GLU A 254 -27.22 1.73 20.03
CA GLU A 254 -25.79 1.66 20.38
C GLU A 254 -24.92 1.88 19.15
N LEU A 255 -25.26 1.24 18.02
CA LEU A 255 -24.55 1.44 16.76
C LEU A 255 -24.67 2.90 16.27
N ARG A 256 -25.78 3.58 16.55
CA ARG A 256 -25.97 5.00 16.25
C ARG A 256 -25.10 5.91 17.12
N GLU A 257 -25.03 5.67 18.43
CA GLU A 257 -24.15 6.44 19.32
C GLU A 257 -22.66 6.20 19.02
N TRP A 258 -22.28 4.98 18.63
CA TRP A 258 -20.93 4.69 18.15
C TRP A 258 -20.62 5.40 16.83
N ALA A 259 -21.53 5.37 15.85
CA ALA A 259 -21.40 6.14 14.61
C ALA A 259 -21.30 7.67 14.87
N LEU A 260 -22.00 8.19 15.87
CA LEU A 260 -21.85 9.58 16.34
C LEU A 260 -20.48 9.84 16.98
N ALA A 261 -19.89 8.88 17.71
CA ALA A 261 -18.53 8.99 18.20
C ALA A 261 -17.51 9.01 17.04
N LEU A 262 -17.64 8.11 16.06
CA LEU A 262 -16.80 8.08 14.86
C LEU A 262 -16.93 9.37 14.03
N HIS A 263 -18.13 9.95 13.92
CA HIS A 263 -18.34 11.25 13.28
C HIS A 263 -17.52 12.37 13.93
N ARG A 264 -17.42 12.38 15.27
CA ARG A 264 -16.61 13.38 16.02
C ARG A 264 -15.11 13.22 15.77
N LEU A 265 -14.61 12.03 15.41
CA LEU A 265 -13.17 11.82 15.13
C LEU A 265 -12.67 12.65 13.92
N TRP A 266 -13.53 12.94 12.92
CA TRP A 266 -13.13 13.77 11.77
C TRP A 266 -12.65 15.19 12.16
N ARG A 267 -13.15 15.73 13.28
CA ARG A 267 -12.67 17.00 13.87
C ARG A 267 -11.21 16.93 14.33
N HIS A 268 -10.74 15.75 14.74
CA HIS A 268 -9.41 15.51 15.28
C HIS A 268 -8.40 14.99 14.25
N LEU A 269 -8.87 14.40 13.13
CA LEU A 269 -8.05 13.93 12.01
C LEU A 269 -7.75 15.01 10.96
N GLY A 270 -8.44 16.16 11.01
CA GLY A 270 -8.21 17.28 10.08
C GLY A 270 -6.85 17.97 10.26
N ARG A 271 -6.07 18.06 9.19
CA ARG A 271 -4.78 18.78 9.11
C ARG A 271 -4.76 19.73 7.92
N MET A 272 -3.93 20.76 7.99
CA MET A 272 -3.58 21.61 6.85
C MET A 272 -2.06 21.89 6.89
N PRO A 273 -1.36 21.86 5.74
CA PRO A 273 0.05 22.24 5.67
C PRO A 273 0.22 23.77 5.76
N LYS A 274 1.18 24.21 6.59
CA LYS A 274 1.52 25.62 6.79
C LYS A 274 2.21 26.21 5.56
N LYS A 275 1.77 27.40 5.12
CA LYS A 275 2.20 28.02 3.85
C LYS A 275 3.64 28.55 3.82
N HIS A 276 4.33 28.60 4.95
CA HIS A 276 5.63 29.27 5.12
C HIS A 276 6.65 28.40 5.86
N VAL A 277 6.46 27.08 5.84
CA VAL A 277 7.41 26.09 6.35
C VAL A 277 8.00 25.35 5.15
N THR A 278 9.31 25.10 5.16
CA THR A 278 9.97 24.27 4.13
C THR A 278 10.17 22.87 4.70
N SER A 279 9.45 21.87 4.18
CA SER A 279 9.56 20.49 4.65
C SER A 279 9.54 19.50 3.48
N SER A 280 9.53 18.22 3.79
CA SER A 280 9.27 17.14 2.83
C SER A 280 7.82 17.10 2.32
N PHE A 281 6.91 17.95 2.79
CA PHE A 281 5.50 17.94 2.36
C PHE A 281 5.35 18.31 0.87
N LEU A 282 4.61 17.50 0.13
CA LEU A 282 4.42 17.67 -1.30
C LEU A 282 3.29 18.67 -1.60
N HIS A 283 3.68 19.90 -1.90
CA HIS A 283 2.77 20.95 -2.38
C HIS A 283 2.49 20.81 -3.88
N ALA A 284 1.27 20.43 -4.25
CA ALA A 284 0.79 20.57 -5.63
C ALA A 284 0.26 21.98 -5.92
N LYS A 285 0.33 22.41 -7.18
CA LYS A 285 -0.12 23.70 -7.70
C LYS A 285 -1.66 23.72 -7.81
N PRO A 286 -2.39 24.62 -7.11
CA PRO A 286 -3.84 24.64 -7.14
C PRO A 286 -4.45 24.79 -8.53
N LEU A 287 -5.43 23.96 -8.86
CA LEU A 287 -6.07 23.98 -10.18
C LEU A 287 -6.88 25.27 -10.38
N LYS A 288 -6.69 25.90 -11.53
CA LYS A 288 -7.31 27.19 -11.90
C LYS A 288 -8.77 27.08 -12.33
N ASP A 289 -9.31 25.86 -12.45
CA ASP A 289 -10.70 25.61 -12.80
C ASP A 289 -11.60 25.84 -11.58
N VAL A 290 -12.62 26.68 -11.74
CA VAL A 290 -13.58 27.04 -10.67
C VAL A 290 -14.37 25.84 -10.13
N HIS A 291 -14.53 24.77 -10.90
CA HIS A 291 -15.21 23.55 -10.49
C HIS A 291 -14.32 22.60 -9.66
N LEU A 292 -13.00 22.81 -9.74
CA LEU A 292 -11.95 22.08 -9.02
C LEU A 292 -11.35 22.90 -7.86
N HIS A 293 -11.73 24.17 -7.74
CA HIS A 293 -11.23 25.06 -6.70
C HIS A 293 -11.54 24.52 -5.28
N ARG A 294 -10.50 24.50 -4.43
CA ARG A 294 -10.57 24.16 -3.01
C ARG A 294 -10.19 25.38 -2.16
N LYS A 295 -10.98 25.68 -1.13
CA LYS A 295 -10.78 26.84 -0.24
C LYS A 295 -9.44 26.79 0.49
N GLN A 296 -9.06 25.59 0.94
CA GLN A 296 -7.90 25.29 1.77
C GLN A 296 -7.44 23.85 1.49
N ASN A 297 -6.19 23.53 1.82
CA ASN A 297 -5.68 22.15 1.73
C ASN A 297 -6.00 21.37 3.01
N VAL A 298 -7.28 21.02 3.19
CA VAL A 298 -7.71 20.17 4.30
C VAL A 298 -7.41 18.71 3.95
N LEU A 299 -6.44 18.17 4.66
CA LEU A 299 -6.13 16.74 4.71
C LEU A 299 -6.95 16.10 5.82
N ILE A 300 -7.37 14.86 5.64
CA ILE A 300 -7.74 13.97 6.74
C ILE A 300 -6.65 12.90 6.78
N VAL A 301 -5.86 12.89 7.86
CA VAL A 301 -4.75 11.95 8.00
C VAL A 301 -5.24 10.61 8.56
N PRO A 302 -4.57 9.48 8.30
CA PRO A 302 -4.96 8.19 8.86
C PRO A 302 -4.87 8.16 10.38
N GLY A 303 -3.73 8.55 10.96
CA GLY A 303 -3.50 8.61 12.41
C GLY A 303 -2.01 8.49 12.79
N GLY A 304 -1.65 8.97 13.99
CA GLY A 304 -0.33 8.77 14.61
C GLY A 304 0.89 9.20 13.78
N ARG A 305 1.69 8.25 13.29
CA ARG A 305 2.89 8.50 12.45
C ARG A 305 2.56 8.93 11.02
N PHE A 306 1.31 8.73 10.59
CA PHE A 306 0.80 9.17 9.29
C PHE A 306 0.19 10.57 9.43
N ARG A 307 0.86 11.55 8.81
CA ARG A 307 0.66 13.00 9.01
C ARG A 307 0.30 13.73 7.72
N GLU A 308 0.16 12.97 6.65
CA GLU A 308 -0.12 13.36 5.28
C GLU A 308 -1.33 12.55 4.77
N SER A 309 -1.93 12.97 3.66
CA SER A 309 -2.90 12.11 2.96
C SER A 309 -2.17 10.98 2.25
N TYR A 310 -2.66 9.75 2.44
CA TYR A 310 -2.33 8.56 1.65
C TYR A 310 -3.42 8.32 0.61
N TYR A 311 -3.03 7.77 -0.55
CA TYR A 311 -3.90 7.73 -1.72
C TYR A 311 -5.07 6.75 -1.56
N TRP A 312 -4.82 5.46 -1.34
CA TRP A 312 -5.93 4.49 -1.32
C TRP A 312 -6.81 4.62 -0.06
N ASP A 313 -6.22 4.93 1.10
CA ASP A 313 -6.90 5.32 2.35
C ASP A 313 -8.00 6.37 2.13
N SER A 314 -7.70 7.35 1.28
CA SER A 314 -8.59 8.46 0.98
C SER A 314 -9.94 8.00 0.41
N TYR A 315 -10.02 6.80 -0.19
CA TYR A 315 -11.30 6.25 -0.68
C TYR A 315 -12.30 5.98 0.45
N TRP A 316 -11.88 5.25 1.49
CA TRP A 316 -12.75 4.94 2.64
C TRP A 316 -12.97 6.15 3.53
N ILE A 317 -11.98 7.04 3.65
CA ILE A 317 -12.14 8.35 4.29
C ILE A 317 -13.22 9.18 3.56
N VAL A 318 -13.19 9.26 2.22
CA VAL A 318 -14.22 9.95 1.42
C VAL A 318 -15.61 9.35 1.63
N HIS A 319 -15.76 8.02 1.72
CA HIS A 319 -17.02 7.39 2.13
C HIS A 319 -17.47 7.85 3.52
N GLY A 320 -16.60 7.78 4.53
CA GLY A 320 -16.92 8.17 5.91
C GLY A 320 -17.30 9.65 6.08
N LEU A 321 -16.67 10.53 5.32
CA LEU A 321 -17.01 11.95 5.23
C LEU A 321 -18.36 12.17 4.56
N LEU A 322 -18.68 11.44 3.48
CA LEU A 322 -19.98 11.53 2.81
C LEU A 322 -21.12 11.00 3.68
N VAL A 323 -20.90 9.91 4.44
CA VAL A 323 -21.83 9.43 5.49
C VAL A 323 -22.01 10.48 6.59
N SER A 324 -20.93 11.19 6.92
CA SER A 324 -20.92 12.33 7.86
C SER A 324 -21.51 13.62 7.29
N ASN A 325 -22.04 13.62 6.07
CA ASN A 325 -22.56 14.80 5.34
C ASN A 325 -21.51 15.89 5.03
N MET A 326 -20.22 15.59 5.17
CA MET A 326 -19.08 16.49 5.00
C MET A 326 -18.62 16.52 3.52
N LYS A 327 -19.57 16.85 2.63
CA LYS A 327 -19.44 16.70 1.17
C LYS A 327 -18.41 17.65 0.55
N GLN A 328 -18.25 18.86 1.10
CA GLN A 328 -17.26 19.83 0.63
C GLN A 328 -15.85 19.41 1.06
N THR A 329 -15.67 18.89 2.28
CA THR A 329 -14.38 18.33 2.73
C THR A 329 -14.00 17.11 1.87
N ALA A 330 -14.94 16.18 1.64
CA ALA A 330 -14.73 15.02 0.77
C ALA A 330 -14.28 15.42 -0.65
N ARG A 331 -14.98 16.37 -1.31
CA ARG A 331 -14.59 16.88 -2.63
C ARG A 331 -13.26 17.65 -2.59
N GLY A 332 -12.94 18.33 -1.49
CA GLY A 332 -11.66 19.01 -1.28
C GLY A 332 -10.45 18.07 -1.29
N ILE A 333 -10.57 16.88 -0.66
CA ILE A 333 -9.54 15.83 -0.69
C ILE A 333 -9.35 15.33 -2.12
N VAL A 334 -10.44 14.97 -2.82
CA VAL A 334 -10.37 14.48 -4.21
C VAL A 334 -9.73 15.52 -5.14
N ASN A 335 -10.02 16.81 -4.95
CA ASN A 335 -9.38 17.89 -5.70
C ASN A 335 -7.86 18.00 -5.42
N ASN A 336 -7.39 17.74 -4.18
CA ASN A 336 -5.95 17.68 -3.88
C ASN A 336 -5.25 16.52 -4.60
N LEU A 337 -5.90 15.36 -4.71
CA LEU A 337 -5.36 14.20 -5.44
C LEU A 337 -5.35 14.44 -6.96
N LEU A 338 -6.39 15.10 -7.50
CA LEU A 338 -6.42 15.55 -8.89
C LEU A 338 -5.33 16.60 -9.20
N GLU A 339 -4.95 17.44 -8.25
CA GLU A 339 -3.81 18.35 -8.37
C GLU A 339 -2.47 17.58 -8.47
N TYR A 340 -2.28 16.51 -7.69
CA TYR A 340 -1.12 15.63 -7.84
C TYR A 340 -1.05 15.01 -9.24
N VAL A 341 -2.15 14.46 -9.76
CA VAL A 341 -2.16 13.88 -11.12
C VAL A 341 -1.87 14.94 -12.19
N ALA A 342 -2.48 16.13 -12.08
CA ALA A 342 -2.32 17.19 -13.07
C ALA A 342 -0.87 17.70 -13.17
N GLU A 343 -0.12 17.66 -12.07
CA GLU A 343 1.26 18.14 -11.99
C GLU A 343 2.31 17.04 -12.18
N PHE A 344 2.15 15.90 -11.52
CA PHE A 344 3.15 14.82 -11.47
C PHE A 344 2.79 13.61 -12.34
N GLY A 345 1.57 13.56 -12.91
CA GLY A 345 1.10 12.51 -13.81
C GLY A 345 0.34 11.35 -13.13
N PHE A 346 0.47 11.22 -11.82
CA PHE A 346 -0.19 10.21 -10.98
C PHE A 346 -0.43 10.77 -9.57
N VAL A 347 -1.08 10.01 -8.70
CA VAL A 347 -1.18 10.33 -7.26
C VAL A 347 -0.06 9.59 -6.52
N PRO A 348 0.94 10.27 -5.92
CA PRO A 348 1.96 9.62 -5.11
C PRO A 348 1.36 8.85 -3.92
N ASN A 349 2.10 7.84 -3.44
CA ASN A 349 1.74 7.01 -2.28
C ASN A 349 1.13 7.83 -1.11
N GLY A 350 1.76 8.96 -0.79
CA GLY A 350 1.18 10.01 0.04
C GLY A 350 1.76 11.39 -0.24
N GLY A 351 1.31 12.40 0.50
CA GLY A 351 1.68 13.82 0.31
C GLY A 351 3.10 14.22 0.72
N ARG A 352 4.15 13.47 0.34
CA ARG A 352 5.57 13.73 0.68
C ARG A 352 6.46 13.60 -0.56
N VAL A 353 7.54 14.39 -0.64
CA VAL A 353 8.49 14.38 -1.79
C VAL A 353 9.20 13.04 -1.96
N TYR A 354 9.45 12.29 -0.88
CA TYR A 354 10.03 10.94 -0.93
C TYR A 354 9.09 9.88 -1.53
N TYR A 355 7.80 10.19 -1.66
CA TYR A 355 6.81 9.35 -2.34
C TYR A 355 6.67 9.62 -3.85
N LEU A 356 7.37 10.60 -4.43
CA LEU A 356 7.39 10.85 -5.90
C LEU A 356 7.99 9.69 -6.71
N THR A 357 8.51 8.64 -6.06
CA THR A 357 9.06 7.42 -6.66
C THR A 357 8.02 6.33 -6.93
N ARG A 358 6.78 6.48 -6.43
CA ARG A 358 5.72 5.45 -6.51
C ARG A 358 4.31 5.98 -6.30
N SER A 359 3.33 5.29 -6.88
CA SER A 359 1.91 5.53 -6.67
C SER A 359 1.37 4.78 -5.43
N GLN A 360 0.06 4.52 -5.40
CA GLN A 360 -0.64 3.55 -4.54
C GLN A 360 -1.81 2.94 -5.33
N PRO A 361 -2.57 1.96 -4.80
CA PRO A 361 -3.70 1.35 -5.52
C PRO A 361 -4.70 2.41 -6.06
N PRO A 362 -5.02 2.42 -7.39
CA PRO A 362 -5.51 3.64 -8.04
C PRO A 362 -7.02 3.93 -7.91
N MET A 363 -7.41 4.44 -6.74
CA MET A 363 -8.81 4.67 -6.34
C MET A 363 -9.44 5.99 -6.81
N LEU A 364 -8.71 6.92 -7.43
CA LEU A 364 -9.18 8.29 -7.69
C LEU A 364 -10.42 8.35 -8.59
N SER A 365 -10.53 7.48 -9.58
CA SER A 365 -11.70 7.43 -10.48
C SER A 365 -13.00 7.10 -9.74
N ASP A 366 -12.94 6.25 -8.71
CA ASP A 366 -14.09 5.92 -7.86
C ASP A 366 -14.32 6.99 -6.79
N MET A 367 -13.28 7.65 -6.27
CA MET A 367 -13.46 8.83 -5.41
C MET A 367 -14.20 9.95 -6.16
N VAL A 368 -13.84 10.22 -7.42
CA VAL A 368 -14.58 11.13 -8.31
C VAL A 368 -16.03 10.67 -8.49
N LYS A 369 -16.28 9.36 -8.71
CA LYS A 369 -17.63 8.77 -8.83
C LYS A 369 -18.48 8.88 -7.56
N LEU A 370 -17.88 9.13 -6.40
CA LEU A 370 -18.58 9.44 -5.16
C LEU A 370 -18.89 10.95 -5.09
N VAL A 371 -17.86 11.81 -5.13
CA VAL A 371 -18.02 13.27 -4.90
C VAL A 371 -18.62 14.04 -6.07
N ALA A 372 -18.72 13.43 -7.26
CA ALA A 372 -19.40 14.00 -8.42
C ALA A 372 -20.93 13.78 -8.40
N ARG A 373 -21.49 12.95 -7.50
CA ARG A 373 -22.93 12.66 -7.49
C ARG A 373 -23.75 13.90 -7.11
N VAL A 374 -24.94 14.01 -7.68
CA VAL A 374 -25.93 15.01 -7.30
C VAL A 374 -27.11 14.30 -6.62
N ASP A 375 -27.39 14.68 -5.37
CA ASP A 375 -28.49 14.10 -4.60
C ASP A 375 -29.83 14.76 -4.96
N GLU A 376 -30.34 14.43 -6.15
CA GLU A 376 -31.68 14.83 -6.59
C GLU A 376 -32.76 14.07 -5.82
N GLN A 377 -33.58 14.78 -5.04
CA GLN A 377 -34.70 14.20 -4.32
C GLN A 377 -35.69 13.53 -5.29
N ASN A 378 -35.97 12.24 -5.07
CA ASN A 378 -36.81 11.37 -5.91
C ASN A 378 -36.19 10.93 -7.27
N ALA A 379 -34.89 11.12 -7.51
CA ALA A 379 -34.26 10.62 -8.73
C ALA A 379 -34.14 9.08 -8.73
N GLN A 380 -34.79 8.43 -9.71
CA GLN A 380 -34.71 6.97 -9.93
C GLN A 380 -33.36 6.50 -10.50
N ARG A 381 -32.41 7.41 -10.76
CA ARG A 381 -31.12 7.14 -11.40
C ARG A 381 -30.07 8.10 -10.85
N VAL A 382 -28.84 7.61 -10.68
CA VAL A 382 -27.70 8.44 -10.25
C VAL A 382 -27.40 9.50 -11.30
N THR A 383 -27.38 10.77 -10.90
CA THR A 383 -26.92 11.91 -11.70
C THR A 383 -25.59 12.44 -11.18
N TYR A 384 -24.87 13.18 -12.03
CA TYR A 384 -23.53 13.69 -11.74
C TYR A 384 -23.39 15.17 -12.13
N ASP A 385 -22.51 15.89 -11.44
CA ASP A 385 -22.08 17.25 -11.76
C ASP A 385 -21.33 17.24 -13.12
N VAL A 386 -22.06 17.58 -14.19
CA VAL A 386 -21.56 17.61 -15.57
C VAL A 386 -20.36 18.55 -15.73
N SER A 387 -20.32 19.64 -14.96
CA SER A 387 -19.25 20.63 -15.05
C SER A 387 -17.97 20.12 -14.37
N TYR A 388 -18.10 19.55 -13.17
CA TYR A 388 -17.00 18.85 -12.50
C TYR A 388 -16.47 17.68 -13.34
N LEU A 389 -17.34 16.82 -13.87
CA LEU A 389 -16.92 15.70 -14.72
C LEU A 389 -16.15 16.17 -15.95
N ARG A 390 -16.53 17.31 -16.57
CA ARG A 390 -15.80 17.88 -17.71
C ARG A 390 -14.37 18.28 -17.35
N SER A 391 -14.16 18.77 -16.14
CA SER A 391 -12.85 19.23 -15.64
C SER A 391 -11.95 18.10 -15.14
N VAL A 392 -12.51 17.09 -14.44
CA VAL A 392 -11.72 15.98 -13.87
C VAL A 392 -11.38 14.85 -14.85
N VAL A 393 -12.23 14.59 -15.85
CA VAL A 393 -12.03 13.43 -16.74
C VAL A 393 -10.69 13.47 -17.48
N PRO A 394 -10.23 14.60 -18.07
CA PRO A 394 -8.90 14.66 -18.69
C PRO A 394 -7.75 14.34 -17.73
N ILE A 395 -7.91 14.64 -16.44
CA ILE A 395 -6.92 14.36 -15.39
C ILE A 395 -6.93 12.85 -15.06
N LEU A 396 -8.11 12.23 -14.92
CA LEU A 396 -8.22 10.77 -14.76
C LEU A 396 -7.65 10.00 -15.97
N GLU A 397 -7.71 10.59 -17.18
CA GLU A 397 -7.07 10.03 -18.36
C GLU A 397 -5.54 10.12 -18.33
N GLN A 398 -4.98 11.14 -17.67
CA GLN A 398 -3.53 11.30 -17.43
C GLN A 398 -3.02 10.25 -16.44
N GLU A 399 -3.73 10.02 -15.32
CA GLU A 399 -3.42 8.91 -14.40
C GLU A 399 -3.52 7.54 -15.08
N TYR A 400 -4.59 7.28 -15.84
CA TYR A 400 -4.70 6.05 -16.62
C TYR A 400 -3.53 5.89 -17.61
N SER A 401 -3.03 6.98 -18.19
CA SER A 401 -1.83 6.96 -19.04
C SER A 401 -0.54 6.68 -18.28
N PHE A 402 -0.42 7.00 -16.98
CA PHE A 402 0.68 6.54 -16.13
C PHE A 402 0.66 5.02 -15.97
N TRP A 403 -0.47 4.44 -15.54
CA TRP A 403 -0.57 2.98 -15.36
C TRP A 403 -0.41 2.21 -16.68
N MET A 404 -0.77 2.78 -17.83
CA MET A 404 -0.60 2.11 -19.13
C MET A 404 0.79 2.30 -19.78
N GLN A 405 1.79 2.83 -19.06
CA GLN A 405 3.18 2.88 -19.51
C GLN A 405 3.78 1.48 -19.66
N ARG A 406 4.51 1.26 -20.75
CA ARG A 406 5.16 -0.01 -21.12
C ARG A 406 6.67 0.13 -21.11
N GLY A 407 7.35 -1.00 -20.96
CA GLY A 407 8.81 -1.12 -21.03
C GLY A 407 9.39 -1.69 -19.74
N PRO A 408 10.73 -1.76 -19.60
CA PRO A 408 11.38 -2.37 -18.45
C PRO A 408 10.91 -1.80 -17.09
N GLY A 409 10.76 -0.49 -17.03
CA GLY A 409 10.27 0.25 -15.85
C GLY A 409 8.78 0.59 -15.86
N GLY A 410 7.99 0.04 -16.79
CA GLY A 410 6.56 0.34 -16.94
C GLY A 410 5.66 -0.62 -16.18
N HIS A 411 4.54 -0.09 -15.65
CA HIS A 411 3.50 -0.85 -14.95
C HIS A 411 2.73 -1.80 -15.86
N ALA A 412 2.59 -1.52 -17.16
CA ALA A 412 1.84 -2.35 -18.11
C ALA A 412 2.76 -3.37 -18.81
N VAL A 413 2.43 -4.65 -18.65
CA VAL A 413 3.15 -5.81 -19.20
C VAL A 413 2.29 -6.54 -20.24
N GLU A 414 2.94 -7.13 -21.24
CA GLU A 414 2.28 -7.88 -22.32
C GLU A 414 2.57 -9.37 -22.18
N LEU A 415 1.51 -10.18 -22.30
CA LEU A 415 1.51 -11.60 -21.93
C LEU A 415 0.85 -12.44 -23.03
N GLU A 416 1.56 -13.43 -23.55
CA GLU A 416 0.99 -14.37 -24.52
C GLU A 416 0.28 -15.52 -23.80
N ARG A 417 -0.98 -15.79 -24.18
CA ARG A 417 -1.73 -17.00 -23.81
C ARG A 417 -2.28 -17.69 -25.06
N PRO A 418 -2.55 -19.01 -25.01
CA PRO A 418 -3.38 -19.66 -26.04
C PRO A 418 -4.75 -18.98 -26.11
N SER A 419 -5.31 -18.84 -27.31
CA SER A 419 -6.68 -18.33 -27.48
C SER A 419 -7.69 -19.34 -26.92
N ARG A 420 -8.74 -18.84 -26.25
CA ARG A 420 -9.85 -19.67 -25.75
C ARG A 420 -10.59 -20.38 -26.89
N ASP A 421 -10.63 -19.76 -28.08
CA ASP A 421 -11.37 -20.27 -29.24
C ASP A 421 -10.51 -21.17 -30.14
N ASP A 422 -9.16 -21.08 -30.04
CA ASP A 422 -8.22 -21.87 -30.83
C ASP A 422 -6.84 -21.97 -30.14
N PRO A 423 -6.54 -23.08 -29.42
CA PRO A 423 -5.29 -23.24 -28.69
C PRO A 423 -4.00 -23.24 -29.53
N GLU A 424 -4.08 -23.43 -30.85
CA GLU A 424 -2.92 -23.29 -31.76
C GLU A 424 -2.56 -21.81 -32.00
N LYS A 425 -3.48 -20.88 -31.71
CA LYS A 425 -3.23 -19.43 -31.78
C LYS A 425 -2.85 -18.89 -30.41
N LYS A 426 -1.95 -17.90 -30.41
CA LYS A 426 -1.68 -17.06 -29.25
C LYS A 426 -2.44 -15.74 -29.35
N GLU A 427 -2.97 -15.28 -28.22
CA GLU A 427 -3.44 -13.90 -28.00
C GLU A 427 -2.49 -13.17 -27.05
N THR A 428 -2.24 -11.89 -27.34
CA THR A 428 -1.46 -11.00 -26.46
C THR A 428 -2.41 -10.22 -25.57
N HIS A 429 -2.32 -10.47 -24.27
CA HIS A 429 -3.05 -9.78 -23.22
C HIS A 429 -2.19 -8.67 -22.61
N VAL A 430 -2.83 -7.63 -22.09
CA VAL A 430 -2.16 -6.55 -21.36
C VAL A 430 -2.72 -6.52 -19.94
N LEU A 431 -1.85 -6.62 -18.95
CA LEU A 431 -2.15 -6.49 -17.54
C LEU A 431 -1.12 -5.59 -16.86
N ASN A 432 -1.35 -5.29 -15.59
CA ASN A 432 -0.54 -4.37 -14.82
C ASN A 432 0.13 -5.03 -13.61
N ARG A 433 1.30 -4.49 -13.25
CA ARG A 433 2.09 -4.77 -12.04
C ARG A 433 2.40 -3.47 -11.30
N TYR A 434 2.76 -3.59 -10.02
CA TYR A 434 3.44 -2.52 -9.29
C TYR A 434 4.93 -2.51 -9.63
N ILE A 435 5.55 -1.34 -9.75
CA ILE A 435 6.98 -1.20 -10.06
C ILE A 435 7.49 0.21 -9.72
N SER A 436 8.69 0.28 -9.15
CA SER A 436 9.43 1.54 -9.03
C SER A 436 10.74 1.50 -9.83
N ASN A 437 11.29 2.68 -10.09
CA ASN A 437 12.55 2.92 -10.79
C ASN A 437 13.46 3.87 -9.99
N ALA A 438 13.31 3.92 -8.66
CA ALA A 438 14.08 4.79 -7.77
C ALA A 438 15.57 4.41 -7.72
N ASN A 439 15.87 3.11 -7.70
CA ASN A 439 17.21 2.53 -7.61
C ASN A 439 17.98 2.89 -6.31
N HIS A 440 17.26 3.29 -5.26
CA HIS A 440 17.81 3.65 -3.94
C HIS A 440 16.83 3.26 -2.82
N PRO A 441 17.27 3.16 -1.56
CA PRO A 441 16.40 2.89 -0.40
C PRO A 441 15.21 3.86 -0.27
N ARG A 442 14.11 3.40 0.35
CA ARG A 442 13.01 4.22 0.88
C ARG A 442 13.56 5.26 1.87
N PRO A 443 13.46 6.58 1.65
CA PRO A 443 13.99 7.55 2.60
C PRO A 443 13.36 7.47 4.00
N GLU A 444 12.11 7.03 4.09
CA GLU A 444 11.32 6.83 5.32
C GLU A 444 11.57 5.50 6.06
N SER A 445 12.27 4.55 5.42
CA SER A 445 12.75 3.27 6.02
C SER A 445 14.20 3.01 5.57
N TYR A 446 15.02 4.06 5.54
CA TYR A 446 16.29 4.07 4.81
C TYR A 446 17.31 3.09 5.40
N ARG A 447 17.41 3.07 6.73
CA ARG A 447 18.30 2.19 7.46
C ARG A 447 17.86 0.73 7.30
N GLU A 448 16.56 0.47 7.43
CA GLU A 448 15.94 -0.86 7.32
C GLU A 448 16.22 -1.47 5.93
N ASP A 449 15.99 -0.70 4.86
CA ASP A 449 16.31 -1.09 3.49
C ASP A 449 17.81 -1.34 3.30
N VAL A 450 18.68 -0.48 3.84
CA VAL A 450 20.15 -0.59 3.70
C VAL A 450 20.70 -1.79 4.46
N ASP A 451 20.27 -2.03 5.70
CA ASP A 451 20.77 -3.10 6.55
C ASP A 451 20.36 -4.46 6.01
N VAL A 452 19.10 -4.64 5.59
CA VAL A 452 18.65 -5.88 4.94
C VAL A 452 19.37 -6.10 3.61
N ALA A 453 19.57 -5.05 2.80
CA ALA A 453 20.38 -5.16 1.58
C ALA A 453 21.86 -5.47 1.87
N ALA A 454 22.42 -5.05 3.01
CA ALA A 454 23.77 -5.38 3.43
C ALA A 454 23.89 -6.85 3.89
N GLU A 455 22.87 -7.38 4.58
CA GLU A 455 22.80 -8.80 4.97
C GLU A 455 22.74 -9.72 3.74
N ILE A 456 21.93 -9.37 2.73
CA ILE A 456 21.76 -10.20 1.52
C ILE A 456 22.97 -10.11 0.57
N TYR A 457 23.56 -8.91 0.41
CA TYR A 457 24.52 -8.61 -0.66
C TYR A 457 25.93 -8.23 -0.19
N GLY A 458 26.20 -8.19 1.12
CA GLY A 458 27.52 -7.83 1.66
C GLY A 458 28.62 -8.85 1.31
N ASP A 459 28.37 -10.13 1.62
CA ASP A 459 29.36 -11.21 1.43
C ASP A 459 29.73 -11.44 -0.04
N THR A 460 28.81 -11.20 -0.99
CA THR A 460 29.09 -11.37 -2.41
C THR A 460 30.06 -10.31 -2.94
N VAL A 461 30.08 -9.09 -2.40
CA VAL A 461 31.07 -8.04 -2.74
C VAL A 461 32.47 -8.40 -2.25
N LEU A 462 32.58 -9.13 -1.14
CA LEU A 462 33.85 -9.46 -0.47
C LEU A 462 34.53 -10.75 -0.98
N SER A 463 33.91 -11.45 -1.93
CA SER A 463 34.41 -12.74 -2.42
C SER A 463 35.27 -12.62 -3.69
N ASP A 464 36.38 -13.37 -3.76
CA ASP A 464 37.29 -13.44 -4.93
C ASP A 464 36.63 -13.95 -6.24
N HIS A 465 35.35 -14.35 -6.18
CA HIS A 465 34.55 -14.83 -7.31
C HIS A 465 33.26 -14.02 -7.50
N GLY A 466 33.07 -12.96 -6.73
CA GLY A 466 31.88 -12.12 -6.74
C GLY A 466 31.81 -11.18 -7.95
N ASN A 467 30.69 -11.23 -8.68
CA ASN A 467 30.40 -10.23 -9.70
C ASN A 467 29.79 -8.99 -9.02
N ALA A 468 30.65 -8.06 -8.59
CA ALA A 468 30.22 -6.84 -7.89
C ALA A 468 29.19 -6.01 -8.68
N ARG A 469 29.25 -6.00 -10.02
CA ARG A 469 28.29 -5.29 -10.88
C ARG A 469 26.90 -5.95 -10.87
N GLU A 470 26.85 -7.27 -10.84
CA GLU A 470 25.60 -8.05 -10.75
C GLU A 470 25.02 -7.99 -9.33
N THR A 471 25.90 -7.97 -8.32
CA THR A 471 25.51 -7.75 -6.92
C THR A 471 24.82 -6.39 -6.74
N GLU A 472 25.41 -5.30 -7.24
CA GLU A 472 24.80 -3.98 -7.19
C GLU A 472 23.51 -3.89 -8.03
N ALA A 473 23.45 -4.58 -9.19
CA ALA A 473 22.22 -4.65 -9.97
C ALA A 473 21.08 -5.39 -9.25
N ASN A 474 21.39 -6.47 -8.53
CA ASN A 474 20.42 -7.20 -7.72
C ASN A 474 19.95 -6.37 -6.50
N LYS A 475 20.87 -5.64 -5.86
CA LYS A 475 20.57 -4.69 -4.78
C LYS A 475 19.68 -3.53 -5.23
N VAL A 476 19.95 -2.96 -6.41
CA VAL A 476 19.10 -1.95 -7.06
C VAL A 476 17.71 -2.51 -7.39
N ARG A 477 17.63 -3.75 -7.89
CA ARG A 477 16.35 -4.45 -8.08
C ARG A 477 15.60 -4.60 -6.76
N TYR A 478 16.28 -5.07 -5.71
CA TYR A 478 15.69 -5.27 -4.38
C TYR A 478 15.03 -3.99 -3.85
N TYR A 479 15.72 -2.84 -3.91
CA TYR A 479 15.12 -1.55 -3.53
C TYR A 479 13.89 -1.21 -4.37
N ASN A 480 13.91 -1.44 -5.68
CA ASN A 480 12.76 -1.20 -6.55
C ASN A 480 11.59 -2.16 -6.26
N ASP A 481 11.86 -3.42 -5.92
CA ASP A 481 10.85 -4.43 -5.54
C ASP A 481 10.24 -4.14 -4.15
N VAL A 482 11.03 -3.62 -3.20
CA VAL A 482 10.57 -3.12 -1.88
C VAL A 482 9.70 -1.86 -2.04
N ILE A 483 10.11 -0.90 -2.86
CA ILE A 483 9.33 0.32 -3.14
C ILE A 483 8.05 -0.04 -3.93
N ALA A 484 8.08 -1.06 -4.79
CA ALA A 484 6.89 -1.58 -5.46
C ALA A 484 5.92 -2.29 -4.48
N ALA A 485 6.41 -2.95 -3.43
CA ALA A 485 5.54 -3.49 -2.38
C ALA A 485 4.84 -2.35 -1.62
N ALA A 486 5.53 -1.25 -1.34
CA ALA A 486 4.87 -0.05 -0.81
C ALA A 486 3.93 0.64 -1.83
N GLU A 487 4.18 0.54 -3.14
CA GLU A 487 3.23 0.97 -4.19
C GLU A 487 1.95 0.11 -4.20
N SER A 488 2.04 -1.16 -3.81
CA SER A 488 0.86 -2.03 -3.66
C SER A 488 -0.02 -1.69 -2.45
N GLY A 489 0.49 -0.89 -1.50
CA GLY A 489 -0.10 -0.67 -0.18
C GLY A 489 0.03 -1.88 0.76
N TRP A 490 0.59 -3.00 0.30
CA TRP A 490 0.81 -4.22 1.08
C TRP A 490 2.28 -4.39 1.49
N ASP A 491 2.89 -3.37 2.09
CA ASP A 491 4.23 -3.38 2.67
C ASP A 491 4.20 -3.89 4.13
N PHE A 492 4.55 -5.14 4.44
CA PHE A 492 4.91 -6.27 3.55
C PHE A 492 4.01 -7.49 3.77
N SER A 493 4.11 -8.45 2.83
CA SER A 493 3.30 -9.65 2.75
C SER A 493 4.10 -10.79 2.10
N SER A 494 3.85 -12.04 2.52
CA SER A 494 4.27 -13.27 1.85
C SER A 494 3.92 -13.30 0.36
N ARG A 495 2.86 -12.56 -0.03
CA ARG A 495 2.38 -12.36 -1.41
C ARG A 495 3.46 -11.86 -2.38
N TRP A 496 4.45 -11.11 -1.90
CA TRP A 496 5.53 -10.52 -2.72
C TRP A 496 6.88 -11.25 -2.60
N LEU A 497 6.96 -12.27 -1.74
CA LEU A 497 8.19 -12.97 -1.39
C LEU A 497 8.23 -14.36 -2.06
N ARG A 498 9.29 -14.64 -2.83
CA ARG A 498 9.50 -15.98 -3.44
C ARG A 498 9.64 -17.08 -2.39
N ASN A 499 10.12 -16.73 -1.20
CA ASN A 499 10.12 -17.54 0.01
C ASN A 499 9.41 -16.73 1.10
N SER A 500 8.22 -17.18 1.51
CA SER A 500 7.27 -16.43 2.33
C SER A 500 7.79 -15.89 3.67
N TYR A 501 8.93 -16.38 4.17
CA TYR A 501 9.52 -16.02 5.46
C TYR A 501 10.84 -15.24 5.31
N ASP A 502 11.23 -14.88 4.08
CA ASP A 502 12.52 -14.30 3.74
C ASP A 502 12.31 -12.99 2.97
N MET A 503 12.52 -11.88 3.66
CA MET A 503 12.40 -10.53 3.10
C MET A 503 13.38 -10.27 1.94
N GLY A 504 14.54 -10.94 1.91
CA GLY A 504 15.49 -10.85 0.80
C GLY A 504 15.04 -11.57 -0.47
N SER A 505 13.90 -12.27 -0.42
CA SER A 505 13.29 -12.94 -1.57
C SER A 505 12.18 -12.12 -2.26
N MET A 506 12.06 -10.82 -1.92
CA MET A 506 11.13 -9.86 -2.54
C MET A 506 11.28 -9.82 -4.08
N GLU A 507 10.18 -10.01 -4.80
CA GLU A 507 10.14 -9.99 -6.27
C GLU A 507 8.88 -9.31 -6.84
N THR A 508 8.35 -8.30 -6.14
CA THR A 508 7.07 -7.61 -6.42
C THR A 508 6.86 -7.21 -7.89
N SER A 509 7.87 -6.66 -8.56
CA SER A 509 7.78 -6.23 -9.96
C SER A 509 7.76 -7.39 -10.97
N CYS A 510 7.96 -8.63 -10.52
CA CYS A 510 7.70 -9.84 -11.26
C CYS A 510 6.33 -10.47 -10.96
N VAL A 511 5.47 -9.83 -10.15
CA VAL A 511 4.09 -10.27 -9.90
C VAL A 511 3.09 -9.41 -10.68
N VAL A 512 2.08 -10.04 -11.27
CA VAL A 512 0.90 -9.40 -11.89
C VAL A 512 -0.28 -9.51 -10.92
N PRO A 513 -0.65 -8.43 -10.19
CA PRO A 513 -1.60 -8.52 -9.09
C PRO A 513 -3.06 -8.53 -9.54
N VAL A 514 -3.89 -9.36 -8.89
CA VAL A 514 -5.34 -9.45 -9.17
C VAL A 514 -6.06 -8.14 -8.84
N ASP A 515 -5.76 -7.57 -7.68
CA ASP A 515 -6.32 -6.32 -7.16
C ASP A 515 -5.98 -5.10 -8.01
N LEU A 516 -4.73 -4.91 -8.42
CA LEU A 516 -4.35 -3.81 -9.30
C LEU A 516 -5.15 -3.86 -10.61
N ASN A 517 -5.31 -5.05 -11.19
CA ASN A 517 -6.06 -5.21 -12.44
C ASN A 517 -7.58 -5.10 -12.23
N ALA A 518 -8.10 -5.52 -11.08
CA ALA A 518 -9.49 -5.29 -10.68
C ALA A 518 -9.78 -3.78 -10.49
N ILE A 519 -8.89 -3.01 -9.87
CA ILE A 519 -9.03 -1.56 -9.70
C ILE A 519 -8.94 -0.84 -11.06
N LEU A 520 -8.00 -1.22 -11.93
CA LEU A 520 -7.88 -0.62 -13.26
C LEU A 520 -9.08 -0.95 -14.17
N TYR A 521 -9.70 -2.13 -14.04
CA TYR A 521 -10.99 -2.42 -14.67
C TYR A 521 -12.06 -1.43 -14.20
N ARG A 522 -12.14 -1.14 -12.90
CA ARG A 522 -13.08 -0.13 -12.37
C ARG A 522 -12.76 1.26 -12.91
N MET A 523 -11.49 1.64 -13.05
CA MET A 523 -11.08 2.91 -13.67
C MET A 523 -11.55 3.01 -15.12
N GLU A 524 -11.38 1.96 -15.93
CA GLU A 524 -11.86 1.90 -17.31
C GLU A 524 -13.40 1.99 -17.37
N ARG A 525 -14.11 1.25 -16.52
CA ARG A 525 -15.57 1.33 -16.39
C ARG A 525 -16.05 2.72 -15.95
N ASN A 526 -15.31 3.40 -15.09
CA ASN A 526 -15.61 4.77 -14.64
C ASN A 526 -15.40 5.79 -15.75
N LEU A 527 -14.25 5.75 -16.44
CA LEU A 527 -13.98 6.62 -17.60
C LEU A 527 -15.01 6.41 -18.72
N MET A 528 -15.38 5.15 -19.02
CA MET A 528 -16.48 4.82 -19.92
C MET A 528 -17.79 5.51 -19.51
N THR A 529 -18.19 5.38 -18.23
CA THR A 529 -19.41 5.99 -17.70
C THR A 529 -19.38 7.53 -17.76
N PHE A 530 -18.28 8.17 -17.35
CA PHE A 530 -18.16 9.62 -17.36
C PHE A 530 -18.22 10.19 -18.78
N HIS A 531 -17.55 9.57 -19.75
CA HIS A 531 -17.63 9.98 -21.16
C HIS A 531 -19.04 9.81 -21.75
N ALA A 532 -19.73 8.71 -21.42
CA ALA A 532 -21.12 8.53 -21.84
C ALA A 532 -22.05 9.61 -21.24
N TYR A 533 -21.79 10.02 -19.99
CA TYR A 533 -22.51 11.11 -19.33
C TYR A 533 -22.25 12.46 -20.01
N LEU A 534 -20.97 12.77 -20.29
CA LEU A 534 -20.48 13.93 -21.06
C LEU A 534 -20.79 13.86 -22.58
N LYS A 535 -21.54 12.85 -23.02
CA LYS A 535 -21.97 12.58 -24.42
C LYS A 535 -20.83 12.27 -25.42
N ASN A 536 -19.60 12.06 -24.94
CA ASN A 536 -18.45 11.66 -25.74
C ASN A 536 -18.45 10.15 -26.02
N GLN A 537 -19.40 9.69 -26.82
CA GLN A 537 -19.59 8.26 -27.11
C GLN A 537 -18.35 7.59 -27.73
N LYS A 538 -17.50 8.35 -28.45
CA LYS A 538 -16.24 7.84 -28.99
C LYS A 538 -15.24 7.48 -27.89
N ARG A 539 -15.03 8.35 -26.88
CA ARG A 539 -14.16 8.01 -25.74
C ARG A 539 -14.81 6.96 -24.83
N ALA A 540 -16.13 7.03 -24.62
CA ALA A 540 -16.85 6.00 -23.88
C ALA A 540 -16.59 4.60 -24.46
N LYS A 541 -16.67 4.45 -25.79
CA LYS A 541 -16.39 3.18 -26.48
C LYS A 541 -14.94 2.70 -26.28
N ILE A 542 -13.95 3.59 -26.35
CA ILE A 542 -12.53 3.23 -26.12
C ILE A 542 -12.35 2.60 -24.72
N TYR A 543 -12.99 3.15 -23.68
CA TYR A 543 -12.90 2.62 -22.33
C TYR A 543 -13.81 1.41 -22.06
N GLU A 544 -14.92 1.26 -22.79
CA GLU A 544 -15.70 0.01 -22.82
C GLU A 544 -14.85 -1.15 -23.38
N ASP A 545 -14.13 -0.91 -24.49
CA ASP A 545 -13.29 -1.90 -25.14
C ASP A 545 -12.02 -2.20 -24.32
N ALA A 546 -11.46 -1.21 -23.61
CA ALA A 546 -10.37 -1.42 -22.64
C ALA A 546 -10.81 -2.35 -21.50
N ALA A 547 -11.93 -2.06 -20.83
CA ALA A 547 -12.47 -2.91 -19.77
C ALA A 547 -12.75 -4.35 -20.27
N LYS A 548 -13.29 -4.50 -21.48
CA LYS A 548 -13.53 -5.80 -22.13
C LYS A 548 -12.24 -6.52 -22.58
N ALA A 549 -11.14 -5.80 -22.77
CA ALA A 549 -9.83 -6.41 -22.98
C ALA A 549 -9.23 -6.87 -21.64
N ARG A 550 -9.29 -6.03 -20.60
CA ARG A 550 -8.75 -6.34 -19.27
C ARG A 550 -9.47 -7.50 -18.60
N GLN A 551 -10.80 -7.56 -18.63
CA GLN A 551 -11.56 -8.68 -18.09
C GLN A 551 -11.17 -10.02 -18.75
N ARG A 552 -11.05 -10.05 -20.08
CA ARG A 552 -10.56 -11.23 -20.80
C ARG A 552 -9.09 -11.57 -20.49
N ALA A 553 -8.25 -10.56 -20.24
CA ALA A 553 -6.88 -10.75 -19.80
C ALA A 553 -6.79 -11.33 -18.37
N MET A 554 -7.63 -10.86 -17.44
CA MET A 554 -7.73 -11.43 -16.09
C MET A 554 -8.22 -12.88 -16.14
N ASP A 555 -9.20 -13.19 -16.99
CA ASP A 555 -9.68 -14.56 -17.19
C ASP A 555 -8.69 -15.48 -17.93
N ALA A 556 -7.87 -14.95 -18.84
CA ALA A 556 -6.87 -15.74 -19.56
C ALA A 556 -5.55 -15.93 -18.78
N VAL A 557 -5.19 -14.99 -17.89
CA VAL A 557 -3.91 -15.01 -17.15
C VAL A 557 -4.11 -15.36 -15.69
N LEU A 558 -5.00 -14.66 -14.98
CA LEU A 558 -5.09 -14.69 -13.51
C LEU A 558 -6.07 -15.73 -12.99
N TRP A 559 -7.05 -16.17 -13.77
CA TRP A 559 -7.91 -17.31 -13.37
C TRP A 559 -7.08 -18.59 -13.20
N SER A 560 -7.32 -19.31 -12.09
CA SER A 560 -6.72 -20.61 -11.80
C SER A 560 -7.81 -21.66 -11.64
N ASP A 561 -7.83 -22.65 -12.53
CA ASP A 561 -8.80 -23.75 -12.47
C ASP A 561 -8.55 -24.69 -11.28
N ASP A 562 -7.32 -24.78 -10.78
CA ASP A 562 -7.00 -25.57 -9.57
C ASP A 562 -7.56 -24.89 -8.29
N ALA A 563 -7.51 -23.55 -8.22
CA ALA A 563 -8.01 -22.78 -7.08
C ALA A 563 -9.50 -22.38 -7.19
N GLN A 564 -10.10 -22.50 -8.39
CA GLN A 564 -11.44 -22.03 -8.74
C GLN A 564 -11.68 -20.55 -8.34
N THR A 565 -10.65 -19.72 -8.49
CA THR A 565 -10.66 -18.28 -8.26
C THR A 565 -9.53 -17.62 -9.07
N TRP A 566 -9.43 -16.29 -9.05
CA TRP A 566 -8.27 -15.59 -9.61
C TRP A 566 -7.11 -15.61 -8.61
N LYS A 567 -5.89 -15.68 -9.13
CA LYS A 567 -4.62 -15.72 -8.39
C LYS A 567 -3.64 -14.73 -9.00
N ASP A 568 -2.78 -14.12 -8.19
CA ASP A 568 -1.66 -13.33 -8.70
C ASP A 568 -0.75 -14.22 -9.57
N TYR A 569 -0.11 -13.66 -10.59
CA TYR A 569 0.65 -14.43 -11.58
C TYR A 569 2.10 -13.96 -11.69
N HIS A 570 3.05 -14.88 -11.54
CA HIS A 570 4.49 -14.59 -11.56
C HIS A 570 5.03 -14.61 -13.00
N LEU A 571 5.69 -13.52 -13.38
CA LEU A 571 6.23 -13.29 -14.72
C LEU A 571 7.40 -14.22 -15.05
N ASP A 572 8.31 -14.45 -14.10
CA ASP A 572 9.59 -15.13 -14.37
C ASP A 572 9.45 -16.66 -14.53
N ASN A 573 8.51 -17.30 -13.82
CA ASN A 573 8.27 -18.75 -13.85
C ASN A 573 6.99 -19.17 -14.60
N HIS A 574 6.15 -18.19 -14.97
CA HIS A 574 4.85 -18.38 -15.64
C HIS A 574 3.80 -19.18 -14.85
N THR A 575 3.79 -19.12 -13.51
CA THR A 575 2.79 -19.78 -12.65
C THR A 575 1.92 -18.80 -11.86
N HIS A 576 0.77 -19.28 -11.38
CA HIS A 576 0.01 -18.61 -10.32
C HIS A 576 0.75 -18.66 -8.99
N SER A 577 0.49 -17.68 -8.12
CA SER A 577 0.98 -17.66 -6.74
C SER A 577 0.29 -18.73 -5.89
N THR A 578 1.06 -19.37 -5.01
CA THR A 578 0.56 -20.34 -4.02
C THR A 578 -0.01 -19.70 -2.76
N ILE A 579 0.22 -18.41 -2.54
CA ILE A 579 -0.28 -17.66 -1.37
C ILE A 579 -1.79 -17.44 -1.53
N VAL A 580 -2.60 -18.05 -0.68
CA VAL A 580 -4.04 -17.75 -0.62
C VAL A 580 -4.22 -16.38 0.04
N SER A 581 -4.92 -15.47 -0.64
CA SER A 581 -4.92 -14.04 -0.34
C SER A 581 -6.31 -13.43 -0.56
N VAL A 582 -6.68 -12.38 0.18
CA VAL A 582 -7.94 -11.67 -0.05
C VAL A 582 -7.99 -11.00 -1.43
N SER A 583 -6.82 -10.65 -2.00
CA SER A 583 -6.69 -10.09 -3.35
C SER A 583 -7.31 -10.98 -4.44
N ASP A 584 -7.32 -12.30 -4.24
CA ASP A 584 -7.90 -13.32 -5.14
C ASP A 584 -9.38 -13.04 -5.48
N TYR A 585 -10.11 -12.40 -4.55
CA TYR A 585 -11.56 -12.16 -4.64
C TYR A 585 -11.92 -10.71 -5.03
N SER A 586 -10.91 -9.86 -5.22
CA SER A 586 -11.06 -8.47 -5.68
C SER A 586 -11.76 -8.30 -7.06
N PRO A 587 -11.78 -9.28 -8.00
CA PRO A 587 -12.56 -9.18 -9.23
C PRO A 587 -14.08 -9.17 -8.99
N LEU A 588 -14.56 -9.79 -7.89
CA LEU A 588 -15.96 -9.71 -7.48
C LEU A 588 -16.32 -8.26 -7.12
N TRP A 589 -15.49 -7.61 -6.32
CA TRP A 589 -15.64 -6.20 -5.96
C TRP A 589 -15.59 -5.29 -7.19
N ALA A 590 -14.70 -5.57 -8.15
CA ALA A 590 -14.63 -4.83 -9.41
C ALA A 590 -15.79 -5.07 -10.37
N LYS A 591 -16.59 -6.11 -10.15
CA LYS A 591 -17.58 -6.64 -11.10
C LYS A 591 -16.93 -7.02 -12.44
N ALA A 592 -15.71 -7.55 -12.36
CA ALA A 592 -14.87 -7.97 -13.48
C ALA A 592 -15.08 -9.46 -13.83
N PHE A 593 -16.33 -9.91 -13.78
CA PHE A 593 -16.76 -11.29 -14.02
C PHE A 593 -17.95 -11.31 -14.98
N ASP A 594 -18.30 -12.49 -15.51
CA ASP A 594 -19.53 -12.67 -16.27
C ASP A 594 -20.69 -12.92 -15.28
N PRO A 595 -21.69 -12.02 -15.17
CA PRO A 595 -22.79 -12.18 -14.21
C PRO A 595 -23.75 -13.31 -14.58
N ASP A 596 -23.72 -13.80 -15.82
CA ASP A 596 -24.60 -14.86 -16.30
C ASP A 596 -23.99 -16.27 -16.06
N ASP A 597 -22.71 -16.36 -15.64
CA ASP A 597 -22.01 -17.60 -15.26
C ASP A 597 -22.20 -17.90 -13.76
N GLU A 598 -23.46 -18.14 -13.36
CA GLU A 598 -23.84 -18.44 -11.96
C GLU A 598 -23.03 -19.59 -11.35
N GLU A 599 -22.69 -20.61 -12.15
CA GLU A 599 -21.94 -21.78 -11.66
C GLU A 599 -20.50 -21.39 -11.28
N ARG A 600 -19.78 -20.63 -12.12
CA ARG A 600 -18.45 -20.13 -11.78
C ARG A 600 -18.47 -19.22 -10.56
N LEU A 601 -19.50 -18.40 -10.42
CA LEU A 601 -19.63 -17.49 -9.27
C LEU A 601 -19.87 -18.25 -7.96
N GLU A 602 -20.70 -19.29 -7.95
CA GLU A 602 -20.84 -20.18 -6.78
C GLU A 602 -19.57 -21.00 -6.51
N ARG A 603 -18.78 -21.39 -7.53
CA ARG A 603 -17.45 -22.00 -7.33
C ARG A 603 -16.46 -21.03 -6.67
N VAL A 604 -16.45 -19.73 -7.04
CA VAL A 604 -15.64 -18.70 -6.36
C VAL A 604 -16.11 -18.48 -4.91
N ILE A 605 -17.42 -18.40 -4.66
CA ILE A 605 -17.96 -18.27 -3.29
C ILE A 605 -17.60 -19.50 -2.45
N HIS A 606 -17.63 -20.70 -3.04
CA HIS A 606 -17.18 -21.93 -2.40
C HIS A 606 -15.69 -21.90 -2.08
N SER A 607 -14.85 -21.41 -3.01
CA SER A 607 -13.41 -21.22 -2.78
C SER A 607 -13.15 -20.26 -1.62
N LEU A 608 -13.81 -19.09 -1.58
CA LEU A 608 -13.71 -18.14 -0.46
C LEU A 608 -14.09 -18.79 0.89
N LYS A 609 -15.19 -19.54 0.93
CA LYS A 609 -15.67 -20.21 2.17
C LYS A 609 -14.69 -21.26 2.72
N HIS A 610 -13.87 -21.87 1.86
CA HIS A 610 -12.92 -22.92 2.26
C HIS A 610 -11.44 -22.47 2.20
N SER A 611 -11.19 -21.22 1.80
CA SER A 611 -9.86 -20.61 1.65
C SER A 611 -9.02 -20.58 2.94
N GLY A 612 -9.64 -20.62 4.11
CA GLY A 612 -8.98 -20.33 5.39
C GLY A 612 -8.80 -18.84 5.70
N LEU A 613 -9.21 -17.93 4.80
CA LEU A 613 -9.18 -16.48 5.04
C LEU A 613 -10.29 -16.02 5.99
N LEU A 614 -11.42 -16.74 6.04
CA LEU A 614 -12.55 -16.39 6.90
C LEU A 614 -12.28 -16.88 8.34
N GLN A 615 -12.15 -15.96 9.28
CA GLN A 615 -11.82 -16.21 10.68
C GLN A 615 -12.86 -15.60 11.63
N LYS A 616 -12.72 -15.84 12.94
CA LYS A 616 -13.76 -15.47 13.94
C LYS A 616 -14.00 -13.98 14.08
N GLY A 617 -12.96 -13.16 13.87
CA GLY A 617 -12.97 -11.71 14.00
C GLY A 617 -13.06 -10.95 12.67
N GLY A 618 -12.95 -11.64 11.53
CA GLY A 618 -12.97 -11.01 10.21
C GLY A 618 -12.29 -11.87 9.15
N ILE A 619 -11.88 -11.25 8.06
CA ILE A 619 -11.15 -11.87 6.96
C ILE A 619 -9.66 -11.53 7.13
N GLN A 620 -8.80 -12.53 7.32
CA GLN A 620 -7.35 -12.31 7.35
C GLN A 620 -6.78 -12.13 5.94
N THR A 621 -5.75 -11.29 5.80
CA THR A 621 -5.12 -10.86 4.53
C THR A 621 -4.61 -12.02 3.67
N THR A 622 -3.92 -12.96 4.31
CA THR A 622 -3.44 -14.21 3.69
C THR A 622 -3.70 -15.38 4.63
N THR A 623 -3.32 -16.60 4.24
CA THR A 623 -3.25 -17.76 5.14
C THR A 623 -1.87 -17.98 5.79
N THR A 624 -0.89 -17.11 5.54
CA THR A 624 0.53 -17.33 5.89
C THR A 624 0.90 -16.52 7.13
N PHE A 625 1.44 -17.17 8.17
CA PHE A 625 1.82 -16.53 9.43
C PHE A 625 3.31 -16.14 9.44
N THR A 626 3.64 -14.98 8.88
CA THR A 626 5.04 -14.52 8.68
C THR A 626 5.55 -13.56 9.75
N GLY A 627 4.65 -12.88 10.47
CA GLY A 627 4.98 -11.71 11.29
C GLY A 627 5.02 -10.39 10.51
N GLN A 628 4.90 -10.42 9.19
CA GLN A 628 4.63 -9.24 8.37
C GLN A 628 3.19 -8.77 8.54
N GLN A 629 2.90 -7.52 8.22
CA GLN A 629 1.62 -6.92 8.58
C GLN A 629 0.48 -7.21 7.59
N TRP A 630 0.76 -7.43 6.30
CA TRP A 630 -0.23 -7.84 5.31
C TRP A 630 -0.21 -9.36 5.13
N ASP A 631 -0.36 -10.07 6.25
CA ASP A 631 -0.33 -11.53 6.36
C ASP A 631 -1.19 -12.00 7.55
N ALA A 632 -1.40 -13.30 7.69
CA ALA A 632 -2.11 -13.85 8.84
C ALA A 632 -1.37 -13.55 10.16
N PRO A 633 -2.10 -13.17 11.24
CA PRO A 633 -3.55 -13.19 11.39
C PRO A 633 -4.24 -11.84 11.12
N ASN A 634 -3.59 -10.86 10.51
CA ASN A 634 -4.17 -9.50 10.41
C ASN A 634 -5.33 -9.43 9.43
N ALA A 635 -6.34 -8.64 9.79
CA ALA A 635 -7.48 -8.24 8.97
C ALA A 635 -7.51 -6.72 8.82
N TRP A 636 -7.48 -6.22 7.58
CA TRP A 636 -7.49 -4.78 7.33
C TRP A 636 -8.89 -4.32 6.88
N PRO A 637 -9.40 -3.17 7.37
CA PRO A 637 -10.74 -2.67 7.06
C PRO A 637 -11.05 -2.56 5.55
N PRO A 638 -10.14 -2.07 4.68
CA PRO A 638 -10.31 -2.08 3.22
C PRO A 638 -10.74 -3.43 2.64
N GLU A 639 -10.11 -4.52 3.09
CA GLU A 639 -10.29 -5.86 2.56
C GLU A 639 -11.69 -6.41 2.88
N GLN A 640 -12.17 -6.12 4.10
CA GLN A 640 -13.50 -6.51 4.56
C GLN A 640 -14.57 -5.86 3.68
N ASP A 641 -14.44 -4.54 3.44
CA ASP A 641 -15.33 -3.78 2.57
C ASP A 641 -15.31 -4.31 1.13
N MET A 642 -14.12 -4.60 0.60
CA MET A 642 -13.96 -5.16 -0.75
C MET A 642 -14.65 -6.51 -0.89
N VAL A 643 -14.40 -7.47 -0.01
CA VAL A 643 -15.04 -8.80 -0.10
C VAL A 643 -16.55 -8.72 0.12
N ILE A 644 -17.03 -7.95 1.09
CA ILE A 644 -18.47 -7.82 1.36
C ILE A 644 -19.20 -7.20 0.17
N GLU A 645 -18.71 -6.09 -0.40
CA GLU A 645 -19.28 -5.49 -1.61
C GLU A 645 -19.12 -6.37 -2.85
N GLY A 646 -18.06 -7.18 -2.94
CA GLY A 646 -17.89 -8.19 -3.97
C GLY A 646 -18.93 -9.31 -3.90
N LEU A 647 -19.24 -9.79 -2.70
CA LEU A 647 -20.32 -10.76 -2.48
C LEU A 647 -21.70 -10.16 -2.81
N LEU A 648 -21.97 -8.92 -2.38
CA LEU A 648 -23.17 -8.19 -2.81
C LEU A 648 -23.23 -7.98 -4.32
N ALA A 649 -22.09 -7.91 -5.01
CA ALA A 649 -22.04 -7.78 -6.46
C ALA A 649 -22.44 -9.05 -7.21
N VAL A 650 -22.20 -10.24 -6.64
CA VAL A 650 -22.62 -11.54 -7.22
C VAL A 650 -24.13 -11.73 -7.16
N ASN A 651 -24.81 -11.10 -6.18
CA ASN A 651 -26.27 -11.05 -6.10
C ASN A 651 -26.98 -12.42 -5.94
N SER A 652 -26.26 -13.48 -5.59
CA SER A 652 -26.86 -14.80 -5.25
C SER A 652 -27.33 -14.85 -3.79
N ALA A 653 -28.14 -15.86 -3.44
CA ALA A 653 -28.54 -16.08 -2.05
C ALA A 653 -27.37 -16.54 -1.16
N SER A 654 -26.46 -17.33 -1.72
CA SER A 654 -25.28 -17.89 -1.05
C SER A 654 -24.20 -16.82 -0.76
N SER A 655 -24.06 -15.83 -1.65
CA SER A 655 -23.21 -14.66 -1.46
C SER A 655 -23.81 -13.63 -0.50
N HIS A 656 -25.09 -13.29 -0.64
CA HIS A 656 -25.79 -12.40 0.32
C HIS A 656 -25.74 -12.93 1.75
N THR A 657 -25.93 -14.25 1.95
CA THR A 657 -25.82 -14.88 3.27
C THR A 657 -24.42 -14.72 3.85
N LEU A 658 -23.37 -14.90 3.03
CA LEU A 658 -21.98 -14.72 3.48
C LEU A 658 -21.65 -13.24 3.77
N ALA A 659 -22.07 -12.32 2.90
CA ALA A 659 -21.90 -10.88 3.11
C ALA A 659 -22.56 -10.41 4.41
N ARG A 660 -23.75 -10.93 4.73
CA ARG A 660 -24.46 -10.69 5.99
C ARG A 660 -23.65 -11.18 7.19
N THR A 661 -23.14 -12.41 7.18
CA THR A 661 -22.30 -12.95 8.26
C THR A 661 -21.05 -12.10 8.47
N LEU A 662 -20.28 -11.84 7.41
CA LEU A 662 -19.01 -11.11 7.49
C LEU A 662 -19.21 -9.65 7.94
N SER A 663 -20.31 -9.01 7.54
CA SER A 663 -20.67 -7.66 8.03
C SER A 663 -20.95 -7.64 9.52
N LYS A 664 -21.67 -8.64 10.05
CA LYS A 664 -21.93 -8.75 11.50
C LYS A 664 -20.65 -9.03 12.27
N THR A 665 -19.85 -10.00 11.84
CA THR A 665 -18.54 -10.31 12.43
C THR A 665 -17.63 -9.10 12.49
N TRP A 666 -17.49 -8.32 11.40
CA TRP A 666 -16.61 -7.16 11.38
C TRP A 666 -17.06 -6.03 12.31
N ILE A 667 -18.37 -5.78 12.35
CA ILE A 667 -18.98 -4.81 13.27
C ILE A 667 -18.83 -5.26 14.73
N GLU A 668 -19.00 -6.55 15.02
CA GLU A 668 -18.79 -7.13 16.36
C GLU A 668 -17.33 -6.98 16.82
N THR A 669 -16.35 -7.32 15.98
CA THR A 669 -14.91 -7.10 16.26
C THR A 669 -14.59 -5.64 16.51
N SER A 670 -14.97 -4.77 15.58
CA SER A 670 -14.67 -3.35 15.66
C SER A 670 -15.33 -2.69 16.89
N LEU A 671 -16.57 -3.07 17.22
CA LEU A 671 -17.28 -2.57 18.40
C LEU A 671 -16.74 -3.15 19.70
N ALA A 672 -16.28 -4.41 19.73
CA ALA A 672 -15.64 -5.00 20.91
C ALA A 672 -14.33 -4.28 21.25
N ALA A 673 -13.45 -4.07 20.26
CA ALA A 673 -12.23 -3.30 20.44
C ALA A 673 -12.53 -1.85 20.89
N TRP A 674 -13.52 -1.19 20.29
CA TRP A 674 -13.96 0.15 20.70
C TRP A 674 -14.47 0.18 22.14
N ARG A 675 -15.34 -0.75 22.55
CA ARG A 675 -15.86 -0.86 23.93
C ARG A 675 -14.74 -1.11 24.96
N MET A 676 -13.68 -1.82 24.57
CA MET A 676 -12.53 -2.13 25.43
C MET A 676 -11.52 -0.99 25.57
N THR A 677 -11.38 -0.14 24.54
CA THR A 677 -10.24 0.79 24.44
C THR A 677 -10.61 2.27 24.21
N GLY A 678 -11.82 2.55 23.72
CA GLY A 678 -12.21 3.87 23.24
C GLY A 678 -11.51 4.31 21.93
N LEU A 679 -10.86 3.38 21.23
CA LEU A 679 -10.06 3.63 20.03
C LEU A 679 -10.50 2.77 18.84
N MET A 680 -10.17 3.25 17.64
CA MET A 680 -10.31 2.52 16.37
C MET A 680 -8.92 2.25 15.80
N PHE A 681 -8.63 1.02 15.40
CA PHE A 681 -7.29 0.59 15.00
C PHE A 681 -7.11 0.56 13.48
N GLU A 682 -5.86 0.67 13.06
CA GLU A 682 -5.35 0.45 11.69
C GLU A 682 -5.75 -0.92 11.13
N LYS A 683 -5.45 -1.98 11.90
CA LYS A 683 -5.56 -3.40 11.55
C LYS A 683 -5.94 -4.22 12.80
N TYR A 684 -6.64 -5.34 12.60
CA TYR A 684 -7.20 -6.17 13.68
C TYR A 684 -6.69 -7.61 13.59
N ASN A 685 -6.72 -8.36 14.70
CA ASN A 685 -6.46 -9.80 14.69
C ASN A 685 -7.72 -10.55 14.27
N ALA A 686 -7.70 -11.19 13.09
CA ALA A 686 -8.85 -11.91 12.55
C ALA A 686 -9.23 -13.16 13.36
N THR A 687 -8.33 -13.70 14.19
CA THR A 687 -8.58 -14.98 14.90
C THR A 687 -9.52 -14.85 16.11
N GLU A 688 -9.83 -13.63 16.55
CA GLU A 688 -10.66 -13.35 17.73
C GLU A 688 -11.52 -12.08 17.60
N ILE A 689 -12.64 -12.02 18.32
CA ILE A 689 -13.50 -10.82 18.35
C ILE A 689 -12.83 -9.73 19.18
N GLY A 690 -12.56 -8.57 18.57
CA GLY A 690 -11.96 -7.41 19.21
C GLY A 690 -10.43 -7.43 19.35
N GLY A 691 -9.76 -8.44 18.78
CA GLY A 691 -8.31 -8.56 18.83
C GLY A 691 -7.59 -7.49 18.01
N LEU A 692 -6.42 -7.05 18.49
CA LEU A 692 -5.62 -6.01 17.86
C LEU A 692 -4.56 -6.62 16.93
N GLY A 693 -4.39 -6.07 15.73
CA GLY A 693 -3.40 -6.57 14.78
C GLY A 693 -1.97 -6.09 15.11
N VAL A 694 -0.98 -6.86 14.67
CA VAL A 694 0.44 -6.71 15.05
C VAL A 694 1.39 -6.89 13.86
N GLY A 695 2.70 -6.77 14.07
CA GLY A 695 3.70 -6.99 13.02
C GLY A 695 3.88 -5.82 12.05
N GLY A 696 4.84 -5.98 11.13
CA GLY A 696 5.38 -4.91 10.27
C GLY A 696 6.52 -4.12 10.93
N GLU A 697 7.03 -3.10 10.22
CA GLU A 697 8.20 -2.31 10.64
C GLU A 697 7.95 -1.31 11.79
N TYR A 698 6.69 -1.14 12.24
CA TYR A 698 6.30 -0.08 13.17
C TYR A 698 5.17 -0.48 14.12
N PHE A 699 5.07 0.24 15.24
CA PHE A 699 4.05 0.05 16.27
C PHE A 699 2.62 0.32 15.70
N PRO A 700 1.57 -0.45 16.08
CA PRO A 700 0.22 -0.29 15.54
C PRO A 700 -0.40 1.11 15.72
N GLN A 701 -1.08 1.62 14.69
CA GLN A 701 -1.65 2.97 14.69
C GLN A 701 -3.14 3.01 15.07
N PHE A 702 -3.61 4.15 15.60
CA PHE A 702 -4.96 4.33 16.15
C PHE A 702 -5.65 5.64 15.73
N GLY A 703 -6.99 5.66 15.90
CA GLY A 703 -7.90 6.69 15.39
C GLY A 703 -8.34 6.46 13.94
N PHE A 704 -8.05 5.30 13.36
CA PHE A 704 -7.60 5.21 11.97
C PHE A 704 -8.65 5.56 10.89
N GLY A 705 -8.25 6.41 9.93
CA GLY A 705 -9.10 7.01 8.89
C GLY A 705 -9.96 6.02 8.08
N TRP A 706 -9.37 4.98 7.47
CA TRP A 706 -10.17 4.00 6.71
C TRP A 706 -11.12 3.20 7.60
N THR A 707 -10.83 3.03 8.89
CA THR A 707 -11.59 2.17 9.80
C THR A 707 -12.89 2.86 10.17
N ASN A 708 -12.78 4.15 10.51
CA ASN A 708 -13.92 5.04 10.68
C ASN A 708 -14.79 5.06 9.41
N GLY A 709 -14.15 5.12 8.24
CA GLY A 709 -14.81 5.10 6.93
C GLY A 709 -15.61 3.82 6.66
N VAL A 710 -14.96 2.65 6.76
CA VAL A 710 -15.56 1.33 6.54
C VAL A 710 -16.69 1.04 7.53
N VAL A 711 -16.48 1.32 8.82
CA VAL A 711 -17.53 1.12 9.84
C VAL A 711 -18.72 2.04 9.58
N LEU A 712 -18.52 3.34 9.33
CA LEU A 712 -19.62 4.26 9.01
C LEU A 712 -20.38 3.83 7.74
N LYS A 713 -19.67 3.33 6.72
CA LYS A 713 -20.26 2.78 5.49
C LYS A 713 -21.12 1.55 5.79
N MET A 714 -20.63 0.58 6.56
CA MET A 714 -21.38 -0.62 6.94
C MET A 714 -22.61 -0.30 7.80
N LEU A 715 -22.45 0.56 8.81
CA LEU A 715 -23.54 0.94 9.72
C LEU A 715 -24.68 1.70 9.02
N THR A 716 -24.41 2.39 7.91
CA THR A 716 -25.42 3.21 7.21
C THR A 716 -25.84 2.66 5.85
N ILE A 717 -24.89 2.43 4.93
CA ILE A 717 -25.16 2.01 3.54
C ILE A 717 -25.52 0.52 3.48
N HIS A 718 -24.90 -0.30 4.32
CA HIS A 718 -25.13 -1.76 4.37
C HIS A 718 -25.89 -2.20 5.64
N GLN A 719 -26.65 -1.28 6.27
CA GLN A 719 -27.35 -1.54 7.53
C GLN A 719 -28.31 -2.75 7.45
N ASN A 720 -28.87 -3.03 6.28
CA ASN A 720 -29.72 -4.20 5.98
C ASN A 720 -29.02 -5.57 6.16
N LEU A 721 -27.68 -5.59 6.23
CA LEU A 721 -26.89 -6.76 6.59
C LEU A 721 -26.74 -6.93 8.09
N LEU A 722 -26.95 -5.87 8.89
CA LEU A 722 -26.80 -5.87 10.34
C LEU A 722 -28.13 -6.16 11.05
N LEU A 723 -29.25 -5.78 10.46
CA LEU A 723 -30.60 -6.17 10.90
C LEU A 723 -30.78 -7.70 10.92
N GLU A 724 -31.74 -8.17 11.71
CA GLU A 724 -32.13 -9.58 11.81
C GLU A 724 -32.85 -10.06 10.53
#